data_AF-A0A2A2KI93-F1
#
_entry.id   AF-A0A2A2KI93-F1
#
_cell.length_a   1.000
_cell.length_b   1.000
_cell.length_c   1.000
_cell.angle_alpha   90.00
_cell.angle_beta   90.00
_cell.angle_gamma   90.00
#
_symmetry.space_group_name_H-M   'P 1'
#
loop_
_entity.id
_entity.type
_entity.pdbx_description
1 polymer ?
#
loop_
_entity_poly.entity_id
_entity_poly.type
_entity_poly.pdbx_seq_one_letter_code
_entity_poly.pdbx_strand_id
1 'polypeptide(L)'
;MSCLSLAPRRPQVGRLLPIFLVLIFAQLAEAVYPTVLKLGSQNEQIIGTTYGYSTLAVATKDRIFLYKTDQDGRISKDFSSVIKLPFLQRDAFHELKLFSPTTLFYCDEQNCGMCTASGPNSSCSKFEFILKDETIKFNGILAASAVQTSVEGKIMLRIVIMGDDNQPHGAIYRYKAQDEGILQPLDVSHESDFFDNHMSVLGFERNNFTFFVGSTYQPNEPYSLVKRKVGSNSTLPKITRVCSRDETFELYSRISITLDCGGDNVLALQSASYQESTDTLHVVVKTPDHFEVCTYSMTTVNEKFEATWNICQDTDYHAADDCKFERNTTVWDAKNMLNCWIYTHATNSHPTPCSKYGGSESLRYDNCQLSAYGAGSYNFGWLENYKKIPGTVEAIFPTVFDIAMNLIPTPEAYFLSGLDKQENRVIRISRSAASRPANIVWQVLTQPQSDFAITQSSDKAVLLSNGSQIVLAKITCHDLYPSCHNLADGGFNDPMGCAWCAKSGDERSIEQNKKDCFPSVKGKCPPNLKQTIINHNSTQLNIWGQNLTNLQKPYISLCNDICRVTHHDFNHLECKMEADTKIDRGCQNISLMGQLGDNMQFPIEIRLDSIKSEESVATGDDSETGKKSNTKLYRVIGATIAVLVVILLIAGFLWFIRDKLKAVLQYRRTKQTSSYNTSTEGSANLNRFNGFNMTRIDDPSRDHDLYESTYYSMIPQEYQIPYDELELGRQLGKGYYGDVHLGTYNRRYDPIQVACKMIRPEGRARDFFNEAKIMTKFDSDRVLKLIGVAYKHSYSPIVVTEYMHNGDLVNYLRDESNRPTLRLLLKFATQIAEGMEHIQSRNYIHRDLAARNCMYEFFLKFSKKIENFRLDKNLDVKVADFGLCRPVCTSFIL
;
A
#
# COMPACT_ATOMS: atom_id res chain seq x y z
N MET A 1 40.43 -37.17 27.22
CA MET A 1 41.34 -38.23 26.75
C MET A 1 41.95 -37.79 25.43
N SER A 2 43.29 -37.75 25.42
CA SER A 2 44.20 -37.89 24.27
C SER A 2 44.38 -36.72 23.28
N CYS A 3 45.59 -36.16 23.37
CA CYS A 3 46.24 -35.13 22.54
C CYS A 3 46.99 -35.71 21.32
N LEU A 4 47.53 -34.76 20.54
CA LEU A 4 48.76 -34.75 19.70
C LEU A 4 48.61 -35.13 18.21
N SER A 5 49.36 -34.56 17.25
CA SER A 5 50.13 -33.30 17.11
C SER A 5 50.84 -33.27 15.74
N LEU A 6 51.34 -32.09 15.38
CA LEU A 6 52.56 -31.79 14.58
C LEU A 6 52.47 -31.56 13.05
N ALA A 7 52.79 -30.30 12.69
CA ALA A 7 53.14 -29.72 11.40
C ALA A 7 54.65 -29.97 11.06
N PRO A 8 55.40 -29.11 10.33
CA PRO A 8 55.22 -28.29 9.11
C PRO A 8 56.38 -28.49 8.09
N ARG A 9 56.38 -27.83 6.91
CA ARG A 9 57.58 -27.14 6.32
C ARG A 9 57.26 -26.31 5.06
N ARG A 10 57.82 -25.09 5.06
CA ARG A 10 57.94 -23.98 4.07
C ARG A 10 59.27 -24.15 3.27
N PRO A 11 59.80 -23.19 2.46
CA PRO A 11 59.24 -22.18 1.52
C PRO A 11 60.08 -21.97 0.19
N GLN A 12 59.67 -20.99 -0.65
CA GLN A 12 60.45 -19.80 -1.11
C GLN A 12 60.81 -19.55 -2.62
N VAL A 13 60.61 -18.27 -2.98
CA VAL A 13 61.31 -17.35 -3.95
C VAL A 13 60.73 -17.11 -5.37
N GLY A 14 60.06 -15.96 -5.57
CA GLY A 14 60.69 -14.72 -6.11
C GLY A 14 60.34 -14.20 -7.53
N ARG A 15 59.82 -12.95 -7.59
CA ARG A 15 60.16 -11.78 -8.46
C ARG A 15 58.92 -10.89 -8.69
N LEU A 16 58.84 -9.70 -8.09
CA LEU A 16 59.30 -8.37 -8.53
C LEU A 16 58.30 -7.62 -9.46
N LEU A 17 57.86 -6.46 -8.94
CA LEU A 17 57.01 -5.34 -9.38
C LEU A 17 57.19 -4.80 -10.83
N PRO A 18 56.33 -3.89 -11.40
CA PRO A 18 55.69 -2.70 -10.77
C PRO A 18 54.18 -2.47 -11.07
N ILE A 19 53.40 -1.88 -10.14
CA ILE A 19 53.01 -0.44 -10.01
C ILE A 19 52.56 0.20 -11.35
N PHE A 20 51.39 0.85 -11.31
CA PHE A 20 50.62 1.57 -12.35
C PHE A 20 49.45 0.80 -12.98
N LEU A 21 48.24 0.95 -12.41
CA LEU A 21 46.91 1.03 -13.11
C LEU A 21 45.70 0.72 -12.19
N VAL A 22 45.62 1.29 -10.98
CA VAL A 22 44.36 1.27 -10.17
C VAL A 22 44.03 2.66 -9.58
N LEU A 23 44.62 3.74 -10.09
CA LEU A 23 44.41 5.11 -9.59
C LEU A 23 43.69 6.04 -10.59
N ILE A 24 42.85 5.50 -11.47
CA ILE A 24 42.00 6.33 -12.35
C ILE A 24 40.59 5.75 -12.39
N PHE A 25 39.87 5.83 -11.27
CA PHE A 25 38.39 5.91 -11.22
C PHE A 25 37.89 6.46 -9.86
N ALA A 26 38.74 7.13 -9.08
CA ALA A 26 38.40 7.69 -7.75
C ALA A 26 38.65 9.20 -7.61
N GLN A 27 38.77 9.93 -8.72
CA GLN A 27 38.93 11.39 -8.70
C GLN A 27 37.97 12.02 -9.70
N LEU A 28 36.71 12.13 -9.30
CA LEU A 28 35.70 13.10 -9.77
C LEU A 28 34.46 13.01 -8.85
N ALA A 29 34.64 13.21 -7.54
CA ALA A 29 33.57 13.49 -6.57
C ALA A 29 34.14 13.96 -5.22
N GLU A 30 35.05 14.93 -5.23
CA GLU A 30 35.28 15.78 -4.05
C GLU A 30 34.73 17.17 -4.36
N ALA A 31 33.42 17.23 -4.60
CA ALA A 31 32.67 18.43 -4.26
C ALA A 31 32.42 18.34 -2.75
N VAL A 32 32.76 19.39 -2.02
CA VAL A 32 32.65 19.50 -0.57
C VAL A 32 31.20 19.18 -0.13
N TYR A 33 30.94 17.92 0.24
CA TYR A 33 29.68 17.54 0.85
C TYR A 33 29.66 17.97 2.33
N PRO A 34 28.49 18.33 2.88
CA PRO A 34 28.34 18.55 4.31
C PRO A 34 28.67 17.26 5.07
N THR A 35 29.16 17.40 6.31
CA THR A 35 29.65 16.33 7.21
C THR A 35 29.22 14.91 6.80
N VAL A 36 30.06 14.23 6.00
CA VAL A 36 29.79 12.86 5.56
C VAL A 36 30.17 11.91 6.69
N LEU A 37 29.19 11.17 7.19
CA LEU A 37 29.40 10.19 8.26
C LEU A 37 29.43 8.80 7.64
N LYS A 38 30.58 8.13 7.77
CA LYS A 38 30.71 6.70 7.50
C LYS A 38 30.25 5.96 8.75
N LEU A 39 29.01 5.48 8.74
CA LEU A 39 28.37 4.78 9.86
C LEU A 39 28.17 3.30 9.49
N GLY A 40 28.20 2.43 10.49
CA GLY A 40 28.23 0.98 10.32
C GLY A 40 29.63 0.39 10.13
N SER A 41 29.68 -0.94 9.94
CA SER A 41 30.89 -1.65 9.49
C SER A 41 31.30 -1.09 8.12
N GLN A 42 32.59 -0.76 7.93
CA GLN A 42 33.07 -0.25 6.64
C GLN A 42 32.70 -1.25 5.54
N ASN A 43 31.79 -0.87 4.64
CA ASN A 43 31.23 -1.60 3.48
C ASN A 43 29.83 -2.24 3.65
N GLU A 44 29.09 -2.02 4.74
CA GLU A 44 27.68 -2.48 4.79
C GLU A 44 26.72 -1.48 4.09
N GLN A 45 25.83 -2.00 3.24
CA GLN A 45 24.81 -1.21 2.55
C GLN A 45 23.68 -0.85 3.53
N ILE A 46 23.34 0.44 3.58
CA ILE A 46 22.23 0.96 4.38
C ILE A 46 20.93 0.65 3.64
N ILE A 47 19.96 0.08 4.34
CA ILE A 47 18.62 -0.24 3.82
C ILE A 47 17.52 0.64 4.43
N GLY A 48 17.82 1.43 5.46
CA GLY A 48 16.93 2.48 5.95
C GLY A 48 17.50 3.26 7.13
N THR A 49 16.97 4.47 7.33
CA THR A 49 17.26 5.33 8.48
C THR A 49 15.99 5.92 9.09
N THR A 50 15.98 6.10 10.40
CA THR A 50 14.91 6.82 11.10
C THR A 50 15.49 7.60 12.28
N TYR A 51 14.89 8.72 12.63
CA TYR A 51 15.39 9.63 13.64
C TYR A 51 14.29 10.04 14.62
N GLY A 52 14.60 10.01 15.92
CA GLY A 52 13.67 10.42 16.97
C GLY A 52 14.33 10.33 18.35
N TYR A 53 13.80 11.04 19.34
CA TYR A 53 14.32 11.01 20.72
C TYR A 53 15.84 11.27 20.83
N SER A 54 16.37 12.19 20.00
CA SER A 54 17.82 12.46 19.88
C SER A 54 18.66 11.20 19.59
N THR A 55 18.08 10.27 18.83
CA THR A 55 18.68 8.99 18.45
C THR A 55 18.46 8.78 16.95
N LEU A 56 19.54 8.47 16.24
CA LEU A 56 19.52 8.05 14.84
C LEU A 56 19.64 6.53 14.78
N ALA A 57 18.65 5.86 14.19
CA ALA A 57 18.72 4.46 13.85
C ALA A 57 19.15 4.30 12.39
N VAL A 58 20.16 3.45 12.16
CA VAL A 58 20.70 3.12 10.84
C VAL A 58 20.59 1.61 10.66
N ALA A 59 19.75 1.18 9.72
CA ALA A 59 19.49 -0.22 9.43
C ALA A 59 20.32 -0.71 8.24
N THR A 60 20.99 -1.84 8.42
CA THR A 60 21.62 -2.67 7.38
C THR A 60 20.86 -3.99 7.24
N LYS A 61 21.30 -4.89 6.36
CA LYS A 61 20.55 -6.13 6.05
C LYS A 61 20.21 -7.00 7.27
N ASP A 62 21.08 -7.05 8.28
CA ASP A 62 20.94 -7.91 9.47
C ASP A 62 21.07 -7.17 10.81
N ARG A 63 21.39 -5.87 10.80
CA ARG A 63 21.68 -5.09 12.02
C ARG A 63 21.05 -3.72 11.98
N ILE A 64 20.74 -3.19 13.16
CA ILE A 64 20.35 -1.79 13.34
C ILE A 64 21.32 -1.17 14.34
N PHE A 65 21.96 -0.09 13.93
CA PHE A 65 22.86 0.71 14.76
C PHE A 65 22.09 1.91 15.30
N LEU A 66 22.11 2.11 16.62
CA LEU A 66 21.54 3.31 17.25
C LEU A 66 22.66 4.25 17.67
N TYR A 67 22.58 5.50 17.22
CA TYR A 67 23.55 6.55 17.50
C TYR A 67 22.88 7.69 18.25
N LYS A 68 23.46 8.14 19.36
CA LYS A 68 22.98 9.34 20.05
C LYS A 68 23.37 10.60 19.26
N THR A 69 22.48 11.57 19.20
CA THR A 69 22.75 12.87 18.59
C THR A 69 22.72 14.00 19.61
N ASP A 70 23.40 15.10 19.27
CA ASP A 70 23.26 16.39 19.96
C ASP A 70 21.98 17.13 19.50
N GLN A 71 21.77 18.34 20.04
CA GLN A 71 20.61 19.17 19.70
C GLN A 71 20.58 19.61 18.23
N ASP A 72 21.72 19.63 17.55
CA ASP A 72 21.84 19.98 16.13
C ASP A 72 21.73 18.74 15.21
N GLY A 73 21.46 17.55 15.77
CA GLY A 73 21.39 16.29 15.03
C GLY A 73 22.76 15.69 14.68
N ARG A 74 23.87 16.21 15.24
CA ARG A 74 25.19 15.63 15.02
C ARG A 74 25.37 14.39 15.88
N ILE A 75 25.96 13.36 15.30
CA ILE A 75 26.19 12.10 16.00
C ILE A 75 27.31 12.23 17.04
N SER A 76 27.01 11.84 18.28
CA SER A 76 27.99 11.66 19.33
C SER A 76 28.86 10.45 19.03
N LYS A 77 30.19 10.60 19.16
CA LYS A 77 31.14 9.50 18.92
C LYS A 77 31.14 8.43 20.02
N ASP A 78 30.58 8.73 21.19
CA ASP A 78 30.78 7.94 22.41
C ASP A 78 29.66 6.94 22.71
N PHE A 79 28.54 6.99 21.97
CA PHE A 79 27.37 6.16 22.24
C PHE A 79 26.84 5.51 20.95
N SER A 80 27.14 4.22 20.79
CA SER A 80 26.54 3.36 19.76
C SER A 80 26.08 2.04 20.38
N SER A 81 24.85 1.62 20.08
CA SER A 81 24.35 0.28 20.40
C SER A 81 23.97 -0.44 19.11
N VAL A 82 24.03 -1.78 19.14
CA VAL A 82 23.76 -2.61 17.97
C VAL A 82 22.66 -3.60 18.33
N ILE A 83 21.55 -3.51 17.60
CA ILE A 83 20.48 -4.49 17.62
C ILE A 83 20.76 -5.49 16.50
N LYS A 84 20.79 -6.78 16.84
CA LYS A 84 20.88 -7.86 15.86
C LYS A 84 19.48 -8.44 15.65
N LEU A 85 19.02 -8.43 14.41
CA LEU A 85 17.69 -8.94 14.09
C LEU A 85 17.75 -10.48 13.89
N PRO A 86 16.78 -11.23 14.42
CA PRO A 86 16.76 -12.68 14.25
C PRO A 86 16.57 -13.09 12.78
N PHE A 87 17.34 -14.09 12.35
CA PHE A 87 17.11 -14.95 11.17
C PHE A 87 16.87 -14.35 9.77
N LEU A 88 17.21 -13.10 9.42
CA LEU A 88 17.00 -12.63 8.03
C LEU A 88 18.03 -11.61 7.54
N GLN A 89 18.53 -11.82 6.31
CA GLN A 89 18.95 -10.74 5.43
C GLN A 89 17.69 -10.05 4.91
N ARG A 90 17.63 -8.73 5.03
CA ARG A 90 16.51 -7.90 4.55
C ARG A 90 16.96 -7.08 3.36
N ASP A 91 16.01 -6.84 2.45
CA ASP A 91 16.22 -5.97 1.30
C ASP A 91 15.48 -4.63 1.46
N ALA A 92 14.33 -4.62 2.14
CA ALA A 92 13.55 -3.41 2.40
C ALA A 92 12.77 -3.48 3.74
N PHE A 93 12.30 -2.31 4.19
CA PHE A 93 11.36 -2.17 5.29
C PHE A 93 10.07 -1.52 4.77
N HIS A 94 8.93 -1.90 5.35
CA HIS A 94 7.64 -1.20 5.23
C HIS A 94 7.41 -0.20 6.36
N GLU A 95 8.05 -0.38 7.51
CA GLU A 95 7.99 0.54 8.64
C GLU A 95 9.29 0.43 9.45
N LEU A 96 9.85 1.57 9.86
CA LEU A 96 11.04 1.65 10.70
C LEU A 96 10.93 2.88 11.60
N LYS A 97 10.65 2.65 12.89
CA LYS A 97 10.24 3.72 13.81
C LYS A 97 10.83 3.55 15.20
N LEU A 98 11.32 4.64 15.76
CA LEU A 98 11.72 4.69 17.17
C LEU A 98 10.49 4.96 18.05
N PHE A 99 10.40 4.25 19.16
CA PHE A 99 9.41 4.43 20.22
C PHE A 99 10.04 5.02 21.49
N SER A 100 11.34 4.80 21.66
CA SER A 100 12.15 5.43 22.70
C SER A 100 13.60 5.53 22.19
N PRO A 101 14.54 6.14 22.94
CA PRO A 101 15.96 6.10 22.60
C PRO A 101 16.54 4.68 22.47
N THR A 102 15.89 3.65 23.01
CA THR A 102 16.36 2.26 23.01
C THR A 102 15.36 1.27 22.42
N THR A 103 14.11 1.66 22.18
CA THR A 103 13.06 0.79 21.65
C THR A 103 12.73 1.18 20.22
N LEU A 104 12.75 0.19 19.33
CA LEU A 104 12.49 0.38 17.90
C LEU A 104 11.48 -0.66 17.41
N PHE A 105 10.56 -0.22 16.57
CA PHE A 105 9.66 -1.06 15.80
C PHE A 105 10.14 -1.16 14.36
N TYR A 106 9.99 -2.35 13.77
CA TYR A 106 10.26 -2.57 12.36
C TYR A 106 9.21 -3.51 11.74
N CYS A 107 8.95 -3.32 10.46
CA CYS A 107 8.29 -4.32 9.60
C CYS A 107 9.07 -4.44 8.30
N ASP A 108 9.45 -5.66 7.94
CA ASP A 108 10.00 -6.02 6.64
C ASP A 108 8.95 -6.80 5.82
N GLU A 109 9.34 -7.31 4.64
CA GLU A 109 8.45 -8.06 3.74
C GLU A 109 7.87 -9.33 4.37
N GLN A 110 8.50 -9.87 5.43
CA GLN A 110 8.15 -11.16 6.01
C GLN A 110 7.67 -11.07 7.46
N ASN A 111 8.10 -10.07 8.23
CA ASN A 111 7.84 -10.00 9.66
C ASN A 111 7.78 -8.56 10.19
N CYS A 112 6.95 -8.37 11.21
CA CYS A 112 7.03 -7.21 12.09
C CYS A 112 7.60 -7.61 13.45
N GLY A 113 8.34 -6.69 14.05
CA GLY A 113 8.99 -6.90 15.33
C GLY A 113 9.21 -5.62 16.11
N MET A 114 9.47 -5.79 17.40
CA MET A 114 9.91 -4.73 18.30
C MET A 114 11.20 -5.17 18.94
N CYS A 115 12.20 -4.29 18.96
CA CYS A 115 13.50 -4.56 19.53
C CYS A 115 13.83 -3.58 20.64
N THR A 116 14.53 -4.09 21.65
CA THR A 116 15.05 -3.29 22.76
C THR A 116 16.58 -3.33 22.76
N ALA A 117 17.19 -2.16 22.62
CA ALA A 117 18.64 -1.99 22.70
C ALA A 117 19.11 -1.95 24.16
N SER A 118 19.88 -2.96 24.54
CA SER A 118 20.51 -3.08 25.86
C SER A 118 22.02 -3.38 25.77
N GLY A 119 22.63 -3.00 24.64
CA GLY A 119 24.03 -3.31 24.33
C GLY A 119 24.18 -4.75 23.82
N PRO A 120 25.05 -5.59 24.40
CA PRO A 120 25.26 -6.97 23.93
C PRO A 120 24.05 -7.89 24.12
N ASN A 121 23.09 -7.50 24.98
CA ASN A 121 21.88 -8.27 25.30
C ASN A 121 20.64 -7.78 24.54
N SER A 122 20.83 -7.00 23.47
CA SER A 122 19.71 -6.49 22.67
C SER A 122 18.86 -7.65 22.16
N SER A 123 17.56 -7.53 22.30
CA SER A 123 16.58 -8.55 21.93
C SER A 123 15.54 -7.97 20.98
N CYS A 124 14.87 -8.86 20.27
CA CYS A 124 13.79 -8.52 19.36
C CYS A 124 12.68 -9.56 19.50
N SER A 125 11.47 -9.07 19.67
CA SER A 125 10.25 -9.85 19.59
C SER A 125 9.67 -9.82 18.19
N LYS A 126 8.94 -10.89 17.84
CA LYS A 126 8.18 -11.03 16.60
C LYS A 126 6.68 -10.92 16.90
N PHE A 127 5.95 -10.24 16.02
CA PHE A 127 4.50 -10.11 16.11
C PHE A 127 3.84 -11.29 15.39
N GLU A 128 2.79 -11.85 16.00
CA GLU A 128 1.98 -12.91 15.43
C GLU A 128 0.65 -12.34 14.90
N PHE A 129 0.22 -12.77 13.71
CA PHE A 129 -1.01 -12.26 13.09
C PHE A 129 -2.10 -13.34 13.07
N ILE A 130 -3.31 -12.96 13.49
CA ILE A 130 -4.49 -13.83 13.57
C ILE A 130 -5.58 -13.24 12.66
N LEU A 131 -6.26 -14.07 11.87
CA LEU A 131 -7.43 -13.69 11.07
C LEU A 131 -8.46 -14.82 11.10
N LYS A 132 -9.73 -14.46 11.29
CA LYS A 132 -10.85 -15.42 11.37
C LYS A 132 -10.56 -16.53 12.41
N ASP A 133 -10.01 -16.15 13.55
CA ASP A 133 -9.68 -17.02 14.69
C ASP A 133 -8.56 -18.05 14.45
N GLU A 134 -7.77 -17.92 13.38
CA GLU A 134 -6.62 -18.78 13.09
C GLU A 134 -5.33 -17.98 12.80
N THR A 135 -4.18 -18.52 13.22
CA THR A 135 -2.85 -17.97 12.85
C THR A 135 -2.63 -18.16 11.36
N ILE A 136 -2.43 -17.08 10.62
CA ILE A 136 -2.34 -17.14 9.16
C ILE A 136 -0.89 -17.38 8.72
N LYS A 137 -0.74 -18.16 7.64
CA LYS A 137 0.41 -18.05 6.75
C LYS A 137 0.09 -17.00 5.68
N PHE A 138 1.01 -16.07 5.49
CA PHE A 138 0.89 -15.01 4.50
C PHE A 138 2.14 -15.01 3.62
N ASN A 139 1.97 -14.60 2.37
CA ASN A 139 3.02 -14.58 1.36
C ASN A 139 3.92 -13.35 1.45
N GLY A 140 3.44 -12.28 2.10
CA GLY A 140 4.24 -11.08 2.39
C GLY A 140 3.42 -9.99 3.07
N ILE A 141 4.12 -9.02 3.66
CA ILE A 141 3.55 -7.78 4.18
C ILE A 141 3.56 -6.75 3.04
N LEU A 142 2.47 -6.01 2.87
CA LEU A 142 2.33 -4.99 1.81
C LEU A 142 2.46 -3.57 2.35
N ALA A 143 1.93 -3.34 3.56
CA ALA A 143 2.02 -2.07 4.26
C ALA A 143 1.89 -2.30 5.76
N ALA A 144 2.59 -1.50 6.56
CA ALA A 144 2.48 -1.52 8.00
C ALA A 144 2.66 -0.11 8.55
N SER A 145 1.94 0.22 9.62
CA SER A 145 2.20 1.44 10.38
C SER A 145 1.86 1.26 11.85
N ALA A 146 2.84 1.54 12.71
CA ALA A 146 2.72 1.31 14.14
C ALA A 146 2.76 2.60 14.96
N VAL A 147 1.98 2.60 16.04
CA VAL A 147 1.85 3.70 16.99
C VAL A 147 1.97 3.13 18.40
N GLN A 148 2.99 3.55 19.14
CA GLN A 148 3.01 3.35 20.58
C GLN A 148 2.03 4.35 21.21
N THR A 149 1.07 3.86 21.98
CA THR A 149 0.03 4.71 22.55
C THR A 149 0.48 5.33 23.87
N SER A 150 -0.18 6.42 24.27
CA SER A 150 0.00 7.10 25.55
C SER A 150 -0.40 6.21 26.73
N VAL A 151 -1.22 5.20 26.47
CA VAL A 151 -1.51 4.13 27.41
C VAL A 151 -0.28 3.25 27.51
N GLU A 152 0.36 3.30 28.69
CA GLU A 152 1.59 2.58 28.96
C GLU A 152 1.47 1.09 28.59
N GLY A 153 2.46 0.60 27.86
CA GLY A 153 2.52 -0.82 27.50
C GLY A 153 1.60 -1.24 26.36
N LYS A 154 1.06 -0.35 25.51
CA LYS A 154 0.23 -0.74 24.34
C LYS A 154 0.79 -0.20 23.00
N ILE A 155 0.68 -1.00 21.95
CA ILE A 155 1.00 -0.65 20.55
C ILE A 155 -0.23 -0.91 19.69
N MET A 156 -0.58 0.04 18.85
CA MET A 156 -1.56 -0.12 17.78
C MET A 156 -0.82 -0.28 16.45
N LEU A 157 -1.13 -1.33 15.70
CA LEU A 157 -0.50 -1.66 14.42
C LEU A 157 -1.58 -1.82 13.35
N ARG A 158 -1.59 -0.92 12.36
CA ARG A 158 -2.34 -1.14 11.12
C ARG A 158 -1.45 -1.87 10.13
N ILE A 159 -1.92 -2.99 9.60
CA ILE A 159 -1.14 -3.81 8.68
C ILE A 159 -2.01 -4.29 7.51
N VAL A 160 -1.36 -4.48 6.36
CA VAL A 160 -1.92 -5.12 5.18
C VAL A 160 -0.99 -6.26 4.79
N ILE A 161 -1.53 -7.46 4.70
CA ILE A 161 -0.78 -8.69 4.36
C ILE A 161 -1.38 -9.35 3.13
N MET A 162 -0.54 -10.03 2.34
CA MET A 162 -0.98 -10.87 1.24
C MET A 162 -1.26 -12.28 1.75
N GLY A 163 -2.53 -12.70 1.79
CA GLY A 163 -2.93 -14.03 2.23
C GLY A 163 -2.46 -15.14 1.28
N ASP A 164 -2.55 -16.40 1.73
CA ASP A 164 -2.29 -17.59 0.89
C ASP A 164 -3.24 -17.70 -0.32
N ASP A 165 -4.40 -17.02 -0.24
CA ASP A 165 -5.37 -16.85 -1.32
C ASP A 165 -4.96 -15.80 -2.37
N ASN A 166 -3.77 -15.18 -2.21
CA ASN A 166 -3.31 -14.03 -2.98
C ASN A 166 -4.28 -12.83 -2.94
N GLN A 167 -5.01 -12.66 -1.83
CA GLN A 167 -5.81 -11.46 -1.58
C GLN A 167 -5.16 -10.60 -0.49
N PRO A 168 -5.24 -9.27 -0.59
CA PRO A 168 -4.78 -8.38 0.47
C PRO A 168 -5.78 -8.38 1.63
N HIS A 169 -5.29 -8.58 2.86
CA HIS A 169 -6.08 -8.52 4.09
C HIS A 169 -5.57 -7.38 4.97
N GLY A 170 -6.42 -6.38 5.23
CA GLY A 170 -6.12 -5.27 6.13
C GLY A 170 -6.66 -5.51 7.54
N ALA A 171 -5.92 -5.08 8.56
CA ALA A 171 -6.39 -5.12 9.95
C ALA A 171 -5.70 -4.07 10.83
N ILE A 172 -6.33 -3.72 11.94
CA ILE A 172 -5.74 -2.95 13.04
C ILE A 172 -5.65 -3.86 14.26
N TYR A 173 -4.43 -4.11 14.72
CA TYR A 173 -4.14 -4.93 15.87
C TYR A 173 -3.71 -4.08 17.07
N ARG A 174 -4.01 -4.56 18.27
CA ARG A 174 -3.48 -4.01 19.52
C ARG A 174 -2.57 -5.03 20.20
N TYR A 175 -1.36 -4.65 20.57
CA TYR A 175 -0.37 -5.50 21.24
C TYR A 175 0.07 -4.90 22.58
N LYS A 176 0.70 -5.73 23.42
CA LYS A 176 1.50 -5.24 24.55
C LYS A 176 2.85 -4.72 24.05
N ALA A 177 3.30 -3.59 24.60
CA ALA A 177 4.59 -2.99 24.31
C ALA A 177 5.70 -3.56 25.21
N GLN A 178 5.83 -4.90 25.24
CA GLN A 178 6.86 -5.61 26.01
C GLN A 178 7.58 -6.60 25.11
N ASP A 179 8.88 -6.82 25.34
CA ASP A 179 9.73 -7.69 24.53
C ASP A 179 9.78 -9.09 25.16
N GLU A 180 8.78 -9.94 24.85
CA GLU A 180 8.59 -11.29 25.44
C GLU A 180 8.83 -12.44 24.43
N GLY A 181 9.50 -12.16 23.30
CA GLY A 181 9.81 -13.13 22.25
C GLY A 181 8.75 -13.17 21.14
N ILE A 182 7.59 -13.78 21.39
CA ILE A 182 6.47 -13.78 20.42
C ILE A 182 5.31 -13.00 21.02
N LEU A 183 4.88 -11.94 20.32
CA LEU A 183 3.82 -11.05 20.76
C LEU A 183 2.52 -11.42 20.06
N GLN A 184 1.57 -11.88 20.86
CA GLN A 184 0.20 -12.15 20.42
C GLN A 184 -0.64 -10.87 20.50
N PRO A 185 -1.57 -10.67 19.55
CA PRO A 185 -2.47 -9.53 19.62
C PRO A 185 -3.44 -9.70 20.79
N LEU A 186 -3.70 -8.59 21.49
CA LEU A 186 -4.74 -8.48 22.50
C LEU A 186 -6.12 -8.43 21.84
N ASP A 187 -6.23 -7.64 20.76
CA ASP A 187 -7.48 -7.36 20.06
C ASP A 187 -7.19 -7.07 18.58
N VAL A 188 -8.17 -7.30 17.71
CA VAL A 188 -8.03 -7.09 16.26
C VAL A 188 -9.32 -6.57 15.64
N SER A 189 -9.21 -5.52 14.83
CA SER A 189 -10.26 -4.99 13.97
C SER A 189 -9.91 -5.31 12.51
N HIS A 190 -10.62 -6.25 11.89
CA HIS A 190 -10.41 -6.59 10.49
C HIS A 190 -11.04 -5.56 9.55
N GLU A 191 -10.39 -5.28 8.42
CA GLU A 191 -11.01 -4.54 7.31
C GLU A 191 -12.04 -5.43 6.60
N SER A 192 -12.93 -4.80 5.83
CA SER A 192 -13.94 -5.52 5.06
C SER A 192 -13.31 -6.31 3.91
N ASP A 193 -13.77 -7.54 3.67
CA ASP A 193 -13.37 -8.38 2.52
C ASP A 193 -13.68 -7.72 1.14
N PHE A 194 -14.46 -6.63 1.11
CA PHE A 194 -14.81 -5.88 -0.13
C PHE A 194 -13.82 -4.78 -0.51
N PHE A 195 -12.96 -4.41 0.41
CA PHE A 195 -11.98 -3.38 0.18
C PHE A 195 -10.78 -4.03 -0.49
N ASP A 196 -10.22 -3.35 -1.48
CA ASP A 196 -9.06 -3.81 -2.23
C ASP A 196 -8.01 -2.69 -2.28
N ASN A 197 -6.79 -3.01 -2.71
CA ASN A 197 -5.66 -2.08 -2.78
C ASN A 197 -5.50 -1.24 -1.50
N HIS A 198 -5.56 -1.90 -0.34
CA HIS A 198 -5.35 -1.25 0.95
C HIS A 198 -3.95 -0.64 1.04
N MET A 199 -3.91 0.65 1.31
CA MET A 199 -2.69 1.40 1.60
C MET A 199 -2.77 1.95 3.01
N SER A 200 -1.65 1.87 3.74
CA SER A 200 -1.45 2.53 5.03
C SER A 200 -0.08 3.19 5.00
N VAL A 201 -0.03 4.51 5.14
CA VAL A 201 1.20 5.29 4.92
C VAL A 201 1.69 6.02 6.18
N LEU A 202 0.81 6.24 7.16
CA LEU A 202 1.15 6.96 8.37
C LEU A 202 0.27 6.52 9.54
N GLY A 203 0.89 6.40 10.71
CA GLY A 203 0.25 6.19 12.00
C GLY A 203 0.83 7.15 13.05
N PHE A 204 -0.04 7.84 13.78
CA PHE A 204 0.36 8.76 14.84
C PHE A 204 -0.69 8.80 15.96
N GLU A 205 -0.31 9.31 17.13
CA GLU A 205 -1.23 9.53 18.24
C GLU A 205 -1.42 11.03 18.48
N ARG A 206 -2.65 11.43 18.80
CA ARG A 206 -3.00 12.79 19.21
C ARG A 206 -4.17 12.75 20.18
N ASN A 207 -4.06 13.44 21.33
CA ASN A 207 -5.13 13.58 22.33
C ASN A 207 -5.79 12.23 22.75
N ASN A 208 -4.99 11.19 23.02
CA ASN A 208 -5.44 9.82 23.36
C ASN A 208 -6.22 9.08 22.26
N PHE A 209 -6.10 9.52 21.02
CA PHE A 209 -6.57 8.79 19.86
C PHE A 209 -5.41 8.42 18.96
N THR A 210 -5.44 7.18 18.48
CA THR A 210 -4.55 6.70 17.43
C THR A 210 -5.18 6.96 16.08
N PHE A 211 -4.42 7.56 15.17
CA PHE A 211 -4.82 7.87 13.82
C PHE A 211 -4.00 7.06 12.82
N PHE A 212 -4.66 6.56 11.78
CA PHE A 212 -4.04 5.93 10.62
C PHE A 212 -4.50 6.61 9.34
N VAL A 213 -3.56 6.89 8.44
CA VAL A 213 -3.83 7.54 7.15
C VAL A 213 -3.47 6.59 6.03
N GLY A 214 -4.32 6.51 5.02
CA GLY A 214 -4.12 5.61 3.90
C GLY A 214 -5.18 5.76 2.82
N SER A 215 -5.33 4.76 1.98
CA SER A 215 -6.41 4.72 1.00
C SER A 215 -6.89 3.29 0.76
N THR A 216 -8.13 3.15 0.31
CA THR A 216 -8.71 1.86 -0.07
C THR A 216 -9.47 2.00 -1.37
N TYR A 217 -9.35 1.01 -2.26
CA TYR A 217 -10.20 0.88 -3.44
C TYR A 217 -11.46 0.15 -3.04
N GLN A 218 -12.59 0.84 -3.10
CA GLN A 218 -13.85 0.28 -2.63
C GLN A 218 -15.05 0.89 -3.36
N PRO A 219 -16.22 0.24 -3.30
CA PRO A 219 -17.46 0.83 -3.78
C PRO A 219 -17.73 2.18 -3.11
N ASN A 220 -18.03 3.21 -3.90
CA ASN A 220 -18.59 4.46 -3.37
C ASN A 220 -20.08 4.23 -3.10
N GLU A 221 -20.38 3.81 -1.89
CA GLU A 221 -21.70 3.32 -1.47
C GLU A 221 -22.83 4.36 -1.64
N PRO A 222 -22.68 5.63 -1.20
CA PRO A 222 -23.66 6.68 -1.49
C PRO A 222 -23.93 6.88 -2.99
N TYR A 223 -22.90 6.78 -3.84
CA TYR A 223 -23.03 6.91 -5.28
C TYR A 223 -23.78 5.72 -5.90
N SER A 224 -23.50 4.51 -5.43
CA SER A 224 -24.10 3.27 -5.92
C SER A 224 -25.61 3.21 -5.60
N LEU A 225 -25.99 3.70 -4.42
CA LEU A 225 -27.39 3.81 -3.96
C LEU A 225 -28.20 4.83 -4.77
N VAL A 226 -27.64 6.03 -5.01
CA VAL A 226 -28.34 7.10 -5.73
C VAL A 226 -28.53 6.76 -7.21
N LYS A 227 -27.51 6.18 -7.87
CA LYS A 227 -27.56 5.92 -9.33
C LYS A 227 -28.15 4.57 -9.72
N ARG A 228 -28.52 3.75 -8.73
CA ARG A 228 -28.90 2.34 -8.93
C ARG A 228 -27.93 1.56 -9.83
N LYS A 229 -26.64 1.84 -9.71
CA LYS A 229 -25.57 1.17 -10.46
C LYS A 229 -24.50 0.75 -9.47
N VAL A 230 -24.30 -0.56 -9.36
CA VAL A 230 -23.12 -1.11 -8.69
C VAL A 230 -21.88 -0.70 -9.48
N GLY A 231 -20.84 -0.22 -8.80
CA GLY A 231 -19.48 -0.32 -9.32
C GLY A 231 -18.88 0.88 -10.04
N SER A 232 -18.98 2.10 -9.50
CA SER A 232 -17.83 3.00 -9.63
C SER A 232 -16.98 2.85 -8.38
N ASN A 233 -16.23 1.76 -8.30
CA ASN A 233 -15.18 1.65 -7.30
C ASN A 233 -14.21 2.81 -7.52
N SER A 234 -13.83 3.45 -6.43
CA SER A 234 -12.90 4.56 -6.45
C SER A 234 -11.90 4.36 -5.33
N THR A 235 -10.66 4.79 -5.55
CA THR A 235 -9.71 4.88 -4.46
C THR A 235 -10.10 6.05 -3.57
N LEU A 236 -10.37 5.75 -2.30
CA LEU A 236 -10.74 6.75 -1.29
C LEU A 236 -9.57 6.95 -0.34
N PRO A 237 -8.91 8.13 -0.35
CA PRO A 237 -8.06 8.57 0.74
C PRO A 237 -8.85 8.65 2.04
N LYS A 238 -8.35 8.05 3.11
CA LYS A 238 -9.04 7.99 4.40
C LYS A 238 -8.10 8.31 5.56
N ILE A 239 -8.70 8.87 6.61
CA ILE A 239 -8.14 8.91 7.95
C ILE A 239 -9.04 8.10 8.88
N THR A 240 -8.44 7.15 9.60
CA THR A 240 -9.10 6.29 10.58
C THR A 240 -8.64 6.70 11.98
N ARG A 241 -9.58 6.88 12.91
CA ARG A 241 -9.34 7.19 14.31
C ARG A 241 -9.81 6.02 15.18
N VAL A 242 -9.01 5.63 16.16
CA VAL A 242 -9.34 4.64 17.18
C VAL A 242 -8.98 5.22 18.54
N CYS A 243 -9.81 5.04 19.57
CA CYS A 243 -9.45 5.45 20.93
C CYS A 243 -8.24 4.62 21.42
N SER A 244 -7.19 5.27 21.92
CA SER A 244 -6.00 4.56 22.43
C SER A 244 -6.31 3.70 23.66
N ARG A 245 -7.41 3.99 24.37
CA ARG A 245 -7.90 3.25 25.54
C ARG A 245 -8.97 2.21 25.20
N ASP A 246 -9.22 1.95 23.92
CA ASP A 246 -10.25 0.99 23.54
C ASP A 246 -9.91 -0.43 24.06
N GLU A 247 -10.79 -0.94 24.92
CA GLU A 247 -10.72 -2.27 25.53
C GLU A 247 -11.79 -3.21 24.99
N THR A 248 -12.47 -2.81 23.90
CA THR A 248 -13.38 -3.68 23.19
C THR A 248 -12.62 -4.62 22.26
N PHE A 249 -13.17 -5.82 22.07
CA PHE A 249 -12.49 -6.95 21.42
C PHE A 249 -12.13 -6.73 19.93
N GLU A 250 -12.84 -5.83 19.25
CA GLU A 250 -12.67 -5.50 17.82
C GLU A 250 -12.36 -4.02 17.58
N LEU A 251 -11.98 -3.30 18.63
CA LEU A 251 -11.67 -1.86 18.60
C LEU A 251 -12.85 -1.03 18.04
N TYR A 252 -14.06 -1.21 18.60
CA TYR A 252 -15.31 -0.58 18.13
C TYR A 252 -15.34 0.95 18.24
N SER A 253 -14.38 1.58 18.93
CA SER A 253 -14.23 3.03 18.89
C SER A 253 -13.79 3.55 17.51
N ARG A 254 -13.41 2.65 16.59
CA ARG A 254 -12.95 2.94 15.24
C ARG A 254 -13.96 3.73 14.42
N ILE A 255 -13.50 4.84 13.86
CA ILE A 255 -14.22 5.65 12.87
C ILE A 255 -13.28 5.94 11.71
N SER A 256 -13.76 5.88 10.46
CA SER A 256 -12.99 6.28 9.27
C SER A 256 -13.70 7.39 8.51
N ILE A 257 -12.95 8.40 8.05
CA ILE A 257 -13.50 9.52 7.27
C ILE A 257 -12.68 9.71 5.99
N THR A 258 -13.36 10.05 4.90
CA THR A 258 -12.72 10.29 3.59
C THR A 258 -12.08 11.68 3.54
N LEU A 259 -10.85 11.75 3.04
CA LEU A 259 -10.11 13.00 2.78
C LEU A 259 -10.26 13.41 1.31
N ASP A 260 -10.27 14.72 1.05
CA ASP A 260 -10.35 15.27 -0.30
C ASP A 260 -9.24 16.28 -0.55
N CYS A 261 -8.55 16.12 -1.68
CA CYS A 261 -7.35 16.88 -2.01
C CYS A 261 -7.50 17.65 -3.34
N GLY A 262 -8.72 18.08 -3.69
CA GLY A 262 -8.97 18.97 -4.84
C GLY A 262 -8.94 18.30 -6.23
N GLY A 263 -8.22 17.20 -6.41
CA GLY A 263 -8.24 16.40 -7.63
C GLY A 263 -9.45 15.45 -7.76
N ASP A 264 -10.09 15.45 -8.92
CA ASP A 264 -10.98 14.36 -9.34
C ASP A 264 -10.14 13.15 -9.79
N ASN A 265 -10.58 11.93 -9.47
CA ASN A 265 -9.90 10.66 -9.83
C ASN A 265 -8.54 10.41 -9.15
N VAL A 266 -8.47 10.52 -7.82
CA VAL A 266 -7.31 10.07 -7.05
C VAL A 266 -7.02 8.58 -7.32
N LEU A 267 -5.79 8.27 -7.71
CA LEU A 267 -5.34 6.90 -7.94
C LEU A 267 -4.94 6.22 -6.62
N ALA A 268 -4.21 6.94 -5.76
CA ALA A 268 -3.75 6.46 -4.45
C ALA A 268 -3.28 7.61 -3.56
N LEU A 269 -3.43 7.45 -2.24
CA LEU A 269 -2.68 8.23 -1.26
C LEU A 269 -1.31 7.58 -1.09
N GLN A 270 -0.25 8.35 -1.34
CA GLN A 270 1.12 7.84 -1.50
C GLN A 270 1.97 8.00 -0.25
N SER A 271 1.90 9.16 0.39
CA SER A 271 2.68 9.47 1.59
C SER A 271 1.91 10.45 2.47
N ALA A 272 2.20 10.47 3.76
CA ALA A 272 1.66 11.47 4.68
C ALA A 272 2.65 11.79 5.80
N SER A 273 2.52 12.97 6.39
CA SER A 273 3.28 13.40 7.56
C SER A 273 2.40 14.21 8.50
N TYR A 274 2.46 13.90 9.80
CA TYR A 274 1.79 14.69 10.83
C TYR A 274 2.82 15.55 11.55
N GLN A 275 2.59 16.87 11.58
CA GLN A 275 3.45 17.83 12.27
C GLN A 275 2.78 18.26 13.58
N GLU A 276 3.31 17.77 14.71
CA GLU A 276 2.78 18.06 16.04
C GLU A 276 2.85 19.56 16.39
N SER A 277 3.93 20.25 16.00
CA SER A 277 4.14 21.67 16.34
C SER A 277 3.10 22.62 15.75
N THR A 278 2.54 22.29 14.60
CA THR A 278 1.50 23.07 13.90
C THR A 278 0.14 22.37 13.93
N ASP A 279 0.07 21.19 14.55
CA ASP A 279 -1.10 20.31 14.58
C ASP A 279 -1.76 20.11 13.20
N THR A 280 -0.92 19.86 12.19
CA THR A 280 -1.32 19.80 10.79
C THR A 280 -0.94 18.45 10.17
N LEU A 281 -1.89 17.85 9.45
CA LEU A 281 -1.66 16.66 8.63
C LEU A 281 -1.37 17.09 7.18
N HIS A 282 -0.26 16.60 6.64
CA HIS A 282 0.12 16.76 5.25
C HIS A 282 0.00 15.41 4.53
N VAL A 283 -0.59 15.38 3.34
CA VAL A 283 -0.73 14.16 2.54
C VAL A 283 -0.31 14.41 1.10
N VAL A 284 0.18 13.37 0.44
CA VAL A 284 0.48 13.34 -0.99
C VAL A 284 -0.48 12.39 -1.66
N VAL A 285 -1.22 12.88 -2.64
CA VAL A 285 -2.07 12.05 -3.50
C VAL A 285 -1.51 12.02 -4.91
N LYS A 286 -1.67 10.86 -5.56
CA LYS A 286 -1.34 10.67 -6.98
C LYS A 286 -2.61 10.77 -7.81
N THR A 287 -2.60 11.64 -8.81
CA THR A 287 -3.60 11.70 -9.88
C THR A 287 -3.00 11.05 -11.14
N PRO A 288 -3.77 10.89 -12.23
CA PRO A 288 -3.23 10.37 -13.50
C PRO A 288 -2.09 11.21 -14.08
N ASP A 289 -2.14 12.53 -13.89
CA ASP A 289 -1.25 13.48 -14.58
C ASP A 289 -0.18 14.09 -13.67
N HIS A 290 -0.42 14.15 -12.36
CA HIS A 290 0.44 14.88 -11.41
C HIS A 290 0.30 14.36 -9.97
N PHE A 291 1.06 14.96 -9.06
CA PHE A 291 0.93 14.77 -7.62
C PHE A 291 0.45 16.05 -6.95
N GLU A 292 -0.31 15.91 -5.87
CA GLU A 292 -0.84 17.03 -5.08
C GLU A 292 -0.45 16.84 -3.61
N VAL A 293 0.04 17.92 -2.99
CA VAL A 293 0.26 17.98 -1.54
C VAL A 293 -0.89 18.76 -0.92
N CYS A 294 -1.63 18.12 -0.01
CA CYS A 294 -2.72 18.74 0.72
C CYS A 294 -2.48 18.80 2.22
N THR A 295 -3.01 19.84 2.84
CA THR A 295 -2.92 20.06 4.28
C THR A 295 -4.29 20.09 4.93
N TYR A 296 -4.37 19.55 6.14
CA TYR A 296 -5.56 19.46 6.96
C TYR A 296 -5.24 19.89 8.38
N SER A 297 -6.04 20.80 8.94
CA SER A 297 -6.02 21.09 10.36
C SER A 297 -6.59 19.91 11.14
N MET A 298 -5.84 19.38 12.12
CA MET A 298 -6.34 18.28 12.94
C MET A 298 -7.53 18.67 13.82
N THR A 299 -7.72 19.96 14.10
CA THR A 299 -8.93 20.47 14.75
C THR A 299 -10.16 20.21 13.90
N THR A 300 -10.16 20.62 12.63
CA THR A 300 -11.28 20.39 11.70
C THR A 300 -11.53 18.90 11.46
N VAL A 301 -10.46 18.11 11.35
CA VAL A 301 -10.56 16.64 11.24
C VAL A 301 -11.26 16.06 12.48
N ASN A 302 -10.87 16.49 13.68
CA ASN A 302 -11.47 15.99 14.92
C ASN A 302 -12.93 16.41 15.07
N GLU A 303 -13.29 17.66 14.74
CA GLU A 303 -14.68 18.12 14.70
C GLU A 303 -15.54 17.24 13.80
N LYS A 304 -15.00 16.79 12.67
CA LYS A 304 -15.71 15.88 11.77
C LYS A 304 -15.91 14.48 12.37
N PHE A 305 -14.95 13.96 13.12
CA PHE A 305 -15.10 12.72 13.87
C PHE A 305 -16.20 12.83 14.94
N GLU A 306 -16.18 13.90 15.74
CA GLU A 306 -17.21 14.14 16.75
C GLU A 306 -18.59 14.33 16.12
N ALA A 307 -18.69 15.07 15.01
CA ALA A 307 -19.93 15.20 14.28
C ALA A 307 -20.44 13.85 13.77
N THR A 308 -19.56 13.01 13.24
CA THR A 308 -19.92 11.66 12.75
C THR A 308 -20.43 10.78 13.88
N TRP A 309 -19.74 10.77 15.03
CA TRP A 309 -20.14 10.01 16.21
C TRP A 309 -21.51 10.45 16.75
N ASN A 310 -21.75 11.77 16.82
CA ASN A 310 -23.02 12.32 17.31
C ASN A 310 -24.18 12.04 16.36
N ILE A 311 -24.00 12.29 15.05
CA ILE A 311 -25.01 11.97 14.01
C ILE A 311 -25.45 10.51 14.12
N CYS A 312 -24.49 9.59 14.30
CA CYS A 312 -24.79 8.17 14.41
C CYS A 312 -25.55 7.76 15.66
N GLN A 313 -25.44 8.50 16.76
CA GLN A 313 -26.22 8.26 17.97
C GLN A 313 -27.61 8.92 17.93
N ASP A 314 -27.73 10.05 17.22
CA ASP A 314 -28.96 10.84 17.13
C ASP A 314 -29.91 10.40 16.01
N THR A 315 -29.44 9.53 15.11
CA THR A 315 -30.28 8.98 14.04
C THR A 315 -31.40 8.12 14.66
N ASP A 316 -32.67 8.56 14.58
CA ASP A 316 -33.83 7.81 15.09
C ASP A 316 -34.60 7.11 13.95
N TYR A 317 -35.09 5.90 14.20
CA TYR A 317 -35.71 5.03 13.18
C TYR A 317 -37.23 5.06 13.29
N HIS A 318 -37.88 6.08 12.74
CA HIS A 318 -39.35 6.13 12.66
C HIS A 318 -39.89 6.84 11.41
N ALA A 319 -39.51 6.43 10.21
CA ALA A 319 -40.38 6.50 9.02
C ALA A 319 -39.67 5.86 7.83
N ALA A 320 -40.42 5.09 7.05
CA ALA A 320 -40.01 4.65 5.72
C ALA A 320 -39.79 5.81 4.72
N ASP A 321 -39.72 7.07 5.18
CA ASP A 321 -39.66 8.27 4.35
C ASP A 321 -38.32 9.05 4.47
N ASP A 322 -37.63 9.05 5.62
CA ASP A 322 -36.43 9.90 5.81
C ASP A 322 -35.12 9.29 5.25
N CYS A 323 -35.07 7.97 5.05
CA CYS A 323 -34.00 7.32 4.28
C CYS A 323 -34.43 6.92 2.86
N LYS A 324 -35.50 7.54 2.35
CA LYS A 324 -35.73 7.56 0.90
C LYS A 324 -34.78 8.59 0.31
N PHE A 325 -33.77 8.10 -0.41
CA PHE A 325 -33.08 8.92 -1.39
C PHE A 325 -34.14 9.56 -2.30
N GLU A 326 -34.27 10.89 -2.30
CA GLU A 326 -35.20 11.56 -3.22
C GLU A 326 -34.82 11.16 -4.66
N ARG A 327 -35.73 10.42 -5.31
CA ARG A 327 -35.56 9.77 -6.62
C ARG A 327 -35.23 10.73 -7.78
N ASN A 328 -35.18 12.04 -7.54
CA ASN A 328 -35.20 13.08 -8.58
C ASN A 328 -34.08 14.12 -8.51
N THR A 329 -33.12 14.00 -7.60
CA THR A 329 -32.00 14.96 -7.58
C THR A 329 -30.88 14.47 -8.50
N THR A 330 -30.80 15.05 -9.71
CA THR A 330 -29.63 14.94 -10.60
C THR A 330 -28.39 15.64 -10.05
N VAL A 331 -28.50 16.22 -8.85
CA VAL A 331 -27.48 17.00 -8.16
C VAL A 331 -27.09 16.24 -6.90
N TRP A 332 -25.82 15.89 -6.82
CA TRP A 332 -25.13 15.49 -5.59
C TRP A 332 -25.21 16.64 -4.57
N ASP A 333 -26.32 16.77 -3.84
CA ASP A 333 -26.43 17.81 -2.82
C ASP A 333 -25.78 17.33 -1.52
N ALA A 334 -24.48 17.57 -1.41
CA ALA A 334 -23.66 17.25 -0.24
C ALA A 334 -24.16 17.90 1.07
N LYS A 335 -25.13 18.82 1.00
CA LYS A 335 -25.81 19.38 2.19
C LYS A 335 -26.73 18.39 2.90
N ASN A 336 -27.34 17.43 2.20
CA ASN A 336 -28.34 16.52 2.78
C ASN A 336 -27.78 15.14 3.21
N MET A 337 -26.45 14.92 3.11
CA MET A 337 -25.80 13.72 3.65
C MET A 337 -25.63 13.78 5.18
N LEU A 338 -26.76 13.81 5.90
CA LEU A 338 -26.83 13.73 7.37
C LEU A 338 -26.97 12.29 7.88
N ASN A 339 -26.89 11.29 7.01
CA ASN A 339 -27.19 9.90 7.37
C ASN A 339 -25.95 9.20 7.96
N CYS A 340 -26.15 8.49 9.07
CA CYS A 340 -25.14 7.61 9.65
C CYS A 340 -24.90 6.37 8.77
N TRP A 341 -23.63 6.00 8.57
CA TRP A 341 -23.25 4.78 7.86
C TRP A 341 -22.48 3.88 8.82
N ILE A 342 -23.07 2.73 9.14
CA ILE A 342 -22.48 1.75 10.06
C ILE A 342 -22.08 0.51 9.27
N TYR A 343 -20.79 0.18 9.32
CA TYR A 343 -20.27 -1.10 8.85
C TYR A 343 -20.32 -2.11 9.99
N THR A 344 -21.41 -2.88 10.06
CA THR A 344 -21.63 -3.84 11.16
C THR A 344 -20.87 -5.15 10.98
N HIS A 345 -19.98 -5.50 11.91
CA HIS A 345 -19.26 -6.79 11.95
C HIS A 345 -20.16 -8.02 12.15
N ALA A 346 -21.41 -7.84 12.63
CA ALA A 346 -22.38 -8.93 12.73
C ALA A 346 -22.61 -9.67 11.40
N THR A 347 -22.14 -9.09 10.30
CA THR A 347 -22.04 -9.74 8.99
C THR A 347 -20.85 -9.13 8.27
N ASN A 348 -19.93 -9.89 7.69
CA ASN A 348 -18.91 -9.35 6.77
C ASN A 348 -19.54 -8.79 5.46
N SER A 349 -20.64 -8.03 5.53
CA SER A 349 -21.64 -7.94 4.47
C SER A 349 -22.22 -6.51 4.45
N HIS A 350 -21.59 -5.63 3.66
CA HIS A 350 -21.97 -4.24 3.29
C HIS A 350 -22.33 -3.27 4.42
N PRO A 351 -22.14 -1.95 4.22
CA PRO A 351 -22.62 -0.98 5.18
C PRO A 351 -24.14 -1.06 5.28
N THR A 352 -24.67 -0.89 6.49
CA THR A 352 -26.11 -0.65 6.68
C THR A 352 -26.32 0.86 6.73
N PRO A 353 -26.92 1.47 5.68
CA PRO A 353 -27.21 2.89 5.72
C PRO A 353 -28.23 3.19 6.84
N CYS A 354 -28.13 4.37 7.43
CA CYS A 354 -29.12 4.91 8.35
C CYS A 354 -29.39 4.06 9.60
N SER A 355 -28.36 3.43 10.18
CA SER A 355 -28.51 2.71 11.44
C SER A 355 -28.09 3.59 12.61
N LYS A 356 -28.86 3.54 13.69
CA LYS A 356 -28.46 4.14 14.97
C LYS A 356 -27.34 3.32 15.60
N TYR A 357 -26.27 3.98 16.03
CA TYR A 357 -25.23 3.34 16.81
C TYR A 357 -25.80 3.00 18.20
N GLY A 358 -25.71 1.73 18.59
CA GLY A 358 -26.33 1.21 19.81
C GLY A 358 -27.77 0.71 19.67
N GLY A 359 -28.31 0.67 18.44
CA GLY A 359 -29.65 0.16 18.19
C GLY A 359 -30.74 1.10 18.73
N SER A 360 -31.80 0.54 19.33
CA SER A 360 -32.97 1.31 19.78
C SER A 360 -32.82 1.96 21.16
N GLU A 361 -31.70 1.75 21.86
CA GLU A 361 -31.49 2.31 23.20
C GLU A 361 -31.33 3.84 23.12
N SER A 362 -31.96 4.59 24.04
CA SER A 362 -31.85 6.05 24.12
C SER A 362 -30.57 6.54 24.81
N LEU A 363 -29.61 5.64 25.06
CA LEU A 363 -28.38 5.93 25.77
C LEU A 363 -27.35 6.55 24.82
N ARG A 364 -26.64 7.59 25.28
CA ARG A 364 -25.45 8.10 24.58
C ARG A 364 -24.20 7.41 25.10
N TYR A 365 -23.34 7.01 24.17
CA TYR A 365 -22.11 6.31 24.43
C TYR A 365 -20.92 7.25 24.24
N ASP A 366 -19.96 7.19 25.15
CA ASP A 366 -18.65 7.78 24.96
C ASP A 366 -17.79 6.83 24.10
N ASN A 367 -17.25 7.35 23.00
CA ASN A 367 -16.41 6.60 22.05
C ASN A 367 -15.16 5.98 22.71
N CYS A 368 -14.68 6.55 23.83
CA CYS A 368 -13.53 6.05 24.58
C CYS A 368 -13.90 5.24 25.84
N GLN A 369 -15.18 5.04 26.14
CA GLN A 369 -15.63 4.25 27.30
C GLN A 369 -16.58 3.11 26.90
N LEU A 370 -16.47 2.61 25.66
CA LEU A 370 -17.36 1.58 25.15
C LEU A 370 -17.34 0.28 25.99
N SER A 371 -16.19 -0.08 26.56
CA SER A 371 -16.06 -1.25 27.43
C SER A 371 -16.85 -1.15 28.75
N ALA A 372 -17.29 0.05 29.15
CA ALA A 372 -18.15 0.25 30.32
C ALA A 372 -19.60 -0.19 30.07
N TYR A 373 -19.99 -0.44 28.83
CA TYR A 373 -21.35 -0.84 28.44
C TYR A 373 -21.40 -2.34 28.08
N GLY A 374 -22.62 -2.89 27.97
CA GLY A 374 -22.79 -4.26 27.52
C GLY A 374 -22.39 -4.42 26.05
N ALA A 375 -21.78 -5.55 25.68
CA ALA A 375 -21.32 -5.81 24.31
C ALA A 375 -22.42 -5.67 23.24
N GLY A 376 -23.67 -5.98 23.59
CA GLY A 376 -24.82 -5.79 22.70
C GLY A 376 -25.11 -4.33 22.33
N SER A 377 -24.62 -3.36 23.10
CA SER A 377 -24.86 -1.92 22.90
C SER A 377 -23.83 -1.27 21.97
N TYR A 378 -22.69 -1.89 21.67
CA TYR A 378 -21.66 -1.32 20.79
C TYR A 378 -21.18 -2.27 19.69
N ASN A 379 -21.57 -3.55 19.71
CA ASN A 379 -21.24 -4.53 18.67
C ASN A 379 -22.08 -4.32 17.40
N PHE A 380 -21.97 -3.13 16.85
CA PHE A 380 -22.54 -2.70 15.57
C PHE A 380 -21.44 -2.41 14.56
N GLY A 381 -20.19 -2.84 14.79
CA GLY A 381 -19.04 -2.61 13.91
C GLY A 381 -18.51 -1.18 13.91
N TRP A 382 -17.80 -0.78 12.87
CA TRP A 382 -17.14 0.53 12.81
C TRP A 382 -17.92 1.55 11.96
N LEU A 383 -17.66 2.84 12.20
CA LEU A 383 -18.29 3.92 11.45
C LEU A 383 -17.44 4.35 10.26
N GLU A 384 -18.07 4.59 9.11
CA GLU A 384 -17.40 5.25 7.98
C GLU A 384 -18.18 6.49 7.52
N ASN A 385 -17.48 7.58 7.25
CA ASN A 385 -18.06 8.78 6.67
C ASN A 385 -17.46 9.07 5.28
N TYR A 386 -18.32 8.97 4.26
CA TYR A 386 -17.98 9.24 2.87
C TYR A 386 -18.03 10.73 2.51
N LYS A 387 -18.54 11.58 3.42
CA LYS A 387 -18.49 13.02 3.24
C LYS A 387 -17.06 13.50 3.43
N LYS A 388 -16.38 13.60 2.28
CA LYS A 388 -15.08 14.22 2.05
C LYS A 388 -14.82 15.44 2.95
N ILE A 389 -13.71 15.41 3.70
CA ILE A 389 -13.14 16.58 4.36
C ILE A 389 -12.29 17.33 3.34
N PRO A 390 -12.60 18.60 3.02
CA PRO A 390 -11.80 19.38 2.08
C PRO A 390 -10.44 19.73 2.69
N GLY A 391 -9.37 19.43 1.96
CA GLY A 391 -8.01 19.86 2.26
C GLY A 391 -7.60 21.11 1.51
N THR A 392 -6.54 21.78 1.96
CA THR A 392 -5.93 22.89 1.24
C THR A 392 -4.80 22.37 0.36
N VAL A 393 -4.91 22.54 -0.96
CA VAL A 393 -3.82 22.18 -1.89
C VAL A 393 -2.69 23.21 -1.76
N GLU A 394 -1.51 22.76 -1.35
CA GLU A 394 -0.32 23.59 -1.11
C GLU A 394 0.83 23.36 -2.10
N ALA A 395 0.74 22.33 -2.93
CA ALA A 395 1.62 22.15 -4.07
C ALA A 395 0.99 21.18 -5.08
N ILE A 396 1.21 21.46 -6.37
CA ILE A 396 0.91 20.57 -7.50
C ILE A 396 2.19 20.40 -8.30
N PHE A 397 2.64 19.19 -8.55
CA PHE A 397 3.91 18.97 -9.27
C PHE A 397 3.82 17.78 -10.22
N PRO A 398 4.56 17.80 -11.34
CA PRO A 398 4.47 16.76 -12.36
C PRO A 398 4.89 15.39 -11.81
N THR A 399 4.52 14.33 -12.53
CA THR A 399 4.90 12.94 -12.24
C THR A 399 6.41 12.71 -12.42
N VAL A 400 7.18 13.08 -11.40
CA VAL A 400 8.63 12.86 -11.33
C VAL A 400 9.04 11.55 -10.69
N PHE A 401 8.08 10.85 -10.08
CA PHE A 401 8.23 9.51 -9.52
C PHE A 401 7.07 8.63 -9.99
N ASP A 402 7.33 7.33 -10.07
CA ASP A 402 6.25 6.35 -10.21
C ASP A 402 5.51 6.20 -8.88
N ILE A 403 6.24 6.25 -7.75
CA ILE A 403 5.72 6.10 -6.39
C ILE A 403 6.35 7.17 -5.50
N ALA A 404 5.53 7.94 -4.80
CA ALA A 404 6.01 8.85 -3.75
C ALA A 404 6.02 8.10 -2.41
N MET A 405 7.18 8.09 -1.76
CA MET A 405 7.51 7.19 -0.67
C MET A 405 7.55 7.89 0.70
N ASN A 406 8.05 9.13 0.76
CA ASN A 406 8.14 9.89 2.00
C ASN A 406 7.85 11.38 1.75
N LEU A 407 7.36 12.07 2.78
CA LEU A 407 7.05 13.49 2.80
C LEU A 407 7.60 14.11 4.08
N ILE A 408 8.48 15.11 3.94
CA ILE A 408 8.98 15.92 5.06
C ILE A 408 8.57 17.38 4.83
N PRO A 409 7.59 17.89 5.60
CA PRO A 409 7.20 19.29 5.53
C PRO A 409 8.25 20.18 6.20
N THR A 410 8.57 21.31 5.56
CA THR A 410 9.38 22.39 6.14
C THR A 410 8.61 23.70 6.01
N PRO A 411 8.96 24.77 6.75
CA PRO A 411 8.19 26.03 6.72
C PRO A 411 7.97 26.60 5.31
N GLU A 412 8.95 26.47 4.41
CA GLU A 412 8.95 27.14 3.10
C GLU A 412 8.77 26.17 1.91
N ALA A 413 8.95 24.87 2.13
CA ALA A 413 9.03 23.86 1.07
C ALA A 413 8.64 22.46 1.58
N TYR A 414 8.53 21.50 0.66
CA TYR A 414 8.37 20.08 0.95
C TYR A 414 9.55 19.29 0.41
N PHE A 415 10.13 18.40 1.21
CA PHE A 415 10.99 17.33 0.70
C PHE A 415 10.15 16.09 0.45
N LEU A 416 10.33 15.47 -0.71
CA LEU A 416 9.71 14.20 -1.05
C LEU A 416 10.77 13.24 -1.56
N SER A 417 10.70 11.98 -1.15
CA SER A 417 11.43 10.90 -1.80
C SER A 417 10.47 10.04 -2.61
N GLY A 418 10.96 9.49 -3.72
CA GLY A 418 10.18 8.61 -4.56
C GLY A 418 11.05 7.77 -5.49
N LEU A 419 10.46 6.70 -5.98
CA LEU A 419 11.10 5.75 -6.88
C LEU A 419 10.70 6.06 -8.32
N ASP A 420 11.70 6.21 -9.20
CA ASP A 420 11.53 6.37 -10.65
C ASP A 420 12.46 5.35 -11.35
N LYS A 421 11.89 4.37 -12.08
CA LYS A 421 12.67 3.38 -12.87
C LYS A 421 13.87 2.74 -12.13
N GLN A 422 13.69 2.35 -10.87
CA GLN A 422 14.74 1.78 -10.00
C GLN A 422 15.80 2.78 -9.51
N GLU A 423 15.55 4.08 -9.57
CA GLU A 423 16.38 5.08 -8.89
C GLU A 423 15.54 5.79 -7.83
N ASN A 424 16.04 5.83 -6.59
CA ASN A 424 15.43 6.65 -5.57
C ASN A 424 15.93 8.07 -5.73
N ARG A 425 14.99 9.01 -5.77
CA ARG A 425 15.29 10.42 -5.90
C ARG A 425 14.56 11.17 -4.79
N VAL A 426 15.29 12.09 -4.18
CA VAL A 426 14.74 13.08 -3.26
C VAL A 426 14.63 14.39 -4.03
N ILE A 427 13.47 15.02 -3.94
CA ILE A 427 13.23 16.36 -4.47
C ILE A 427 12.83 17.31 -3.33
N ARG A 428 13.11 18.59 -3.53
CA ARG A 428 12.55 19.68 -2.74
C ARG A 428 11.65 20.50 -3.66
N ILE A 429 10.40 20.71 -3.27
CA ILE A 429 9.43 21.51 -4.01
C ILE A 429 9.00 22.72 -3.20
N SER A 430 8.85 23.88 -3.86
CA SER A 430 8.32 25.08 -3.23
C SER A 430 6.85 24.92 -2.86
N ARG A 431 6.40 25.52 -1.76
CA ARG A 431 4.95 25.70 -1.53
C ARG A 431 4.36 26.60 -2.62
N SER A 432 3.26 26.18 -3.26
CA SER A 432 2.59 26.91 -4.34
C SER A 432 1.07 26.76 -4.23
N ALA A 433 0.35 27.86 -4.36
CA ALA A 433 -1.12 27.82 -4.37
C ALA A 433 -1.66 26.93 -5.52
N ALA A 434 -2.86 26.38 -5.34
CA ALA A 434 -3.53 25.43 -6.24
C ALA A 434 -3.58 25.80 -7.74
N SER A 435 -3.37 27.07 -8.10
CA SER A 435 -3.43 27.55 -9.48
C SER A 435 -2.10 27.50 -10.24
N ARG A 436 -0.98 27.14 -9.60
CA ARG A 436 0.34 27.12 -10.23
C ARG A 436 1.15 25.86 -9.85
N PRO A 437 1.80 25.21 -10.83
CA PRO A 437 2.74 24.12 -10.53
C PRO A 437 3.83 24.59 -9.57
N ALA A 438 4.12 23.78 -8.56
CA ALA A 438 5.26 23.96 -7.68
C ALA A 438 6.55 23.73 -8.46
N ASN A 439 7.55 24.58 -8.20
CA ASN A 439 8.87 24.40 -8.78
C ASN A 439 9.62 23.32 -8.00
N ILE A 440 10.27 22.41 -8.73
CA ILE A 440 11.30 21.54 -8.17
C ILE A 440 12.55 22.40 -8.04
N VAL A 441 12.87 22.78 -6.81
CA VAL A 441 13.97 23.72 -6.52
C VAL A 441 15.27 22.98 -6.23
N TRP A 442 15.22 21.72 -5.82
CA TRP A 442 16.40 20.90 -5.58
C TRP A 442 16.09 19.42 -5.77
N GLN A 443 17.09 18.63 -6.15
CA GLN A 443 16.97 17.18 -6.27
C GLN A 443 18.31 16.47 -6.08
N VAL A 444 18.27 15.23 -5.60
CA VAL A 444 19.43 14.34 -5.50
C VAL A 444 19.01 12.87 -5.62
N LEU A 445 19.90 12.04 -6.15
CA LEU A 445 19.72 10.58 -6.14
C LEU A 445 20.25 10.00 -4.83
N THR A 446 19.53 9.03 -4.27
CA THR A 446 19.87 8.39 -3.00
C THR A 446 19.82 6.87 -3.12
N GLN A 447 20.47 6.19 -2.17
CA GLN A 447 20.40 4.74 -2.00
C GLN A 447 20.33 4.46 -0.49
N PRO A 448 19.37 3.67 0.01
CA PRO A 448 18.58 2.62 -0.67
C PRO A 448 17.31 3.12 -1.39
N GLN A 449 16.66 2.23 -2.15
CA GLN A 449 15.34 2.44 -2.76
C GLN A 449 14.21 2.22 -1.74
N SER A 450 14.02 3.17 -0.84
CA SER A 450 13.06 3.05 0.26
C SER A 450 12.64 4.43 0.80
N ASP A 451 11.46 4.48 1.43
CA ASP A 451 10.92 5.59 2.22
C ASP A 451 11.91 6.10 3.28
N PHE A 452 12.79 5.21 3.77
CA PHE A 452 13.76 5.48 4.83
C PHE A 452 15.11 6.01 4.30
N ALA A 453 15.20 6.36 3.01
CA ALA A 453 16.40 6.95 2.42
C ALA A 453 16.62 8.42 2.82
N ILE A 454 15.55 9.10 3.26
CA ILE A 454 15.61 10.44 3.85
C ILE A 454 14.89 10.43 5.20
N THR A 455 15.46 11.10 6.20
CA THR A 455 14.78 11.35 7.48
C THR A 455 15.02 12.77 7.94
N GLN A 456 14.02 13.37 8.57
CA GLN A 456 14.16 14.70 9.17
C GLN A 456 14.92 14.57 10.50
N SER A 457 15.98 15.36 10.68
CA SER A 457 16.73 15.42 11.94
C SER A 457 16.32 16.62 12.80
N SER A 458 15.94 17.73 12.16
CA SER A 458 15.32 18.91 12.78
C SER A 458 14.57 19.72 11.73
N ASP A 459 13.89 20.80 12.13
CA ASP A 459 13.27 21.76 11.21
C ASP A 459 14.26 22.40 10.21
N LYS A 460 15.57 22.29 10.48
CA LYS A 460 16.64 22.91 9.70
C LYS A 460 17.64 21.89 9.14
N ALA A 461 17.39 20.59 9.26
CA ALA A 461 18.32 19.58 8.75
C ALA A 461 17.64 18.25 8.40
N VAL A 462 18.11 17.65 7.31
CA VAL A 462 17.72 16.32 6.84
C VAL A 462 18.93 15.41 6.74
N LEU A 463 18.72 14.12 6.94
CA LEU A 463 19.73 13.08 6.76
C LEU A 463 19.40 12.31 5.49
N LEU A 464 20.39 12.16 4.61
CA LEU A 464 20.27 11.43 3.35
C LEU A 464 21.14 10.18 3.41
N SER A 465 20.55 9.03 3.11
CA SER A 465 21.27 7.77 2.94
C SER A 465 21.77 7.65 1.51
N ASN A 466 23.07 7.39 1.35
CA ASN A 466 23.68 7.13 0.05
C ASN A 466 24.66 5.95 0.14
N GLY A 467 24.16 4.76 -0.18
CA GLY A 467 24.94 3.53 -0.20
C GLY A 467 25.33 3.10 1.22
N SER A 468 26.60 3.33 1.60
CA SER A 468 27.13 3.06 2.94
C SER A 468 27.40 4.33 3.74
N GLN A 469 26.88 5.48 3.30
CA GLN A 469 27.14 6.78 3.90
C GLN A 469 25.85 7.47 4.28
N ILE A 470 25.91 8.26 5.35
CA ILE A 470 24.84 9.17 5.73
C ILE A 470 25.38 10.60 5.64
N VAL A 471 24.63 11.44 4.94
CA VAL A 471 24.95 12.84 4.72
C VAL A 471 23.97 13.69 5.51
N LEU A 472 24.47 14.47 6.46
CA LEU A 472 23.69 15.48 7.17
C LEU A 472 23.66 16.75 6.34
N ALA A 473 22.54 17.06 5.70
CA ALA A 473 22.34 18.29 4.95
C ALA A 473 21.52 19.28 5.80
N LYS A 474 22.11 20.42 6.17
CA LYS A 474 21.31 21.51 6.74
C LYS A 474 20.51 22.16 5.62
N ILE A 475 19.33 22.65 5.94
CA ILE A 475 18.46 23.37 5.02
C ILE A 475 18.98 24.81 4.94
N THR A 476 20.09 24.98 4.23
CA THR A 476 20.75 26.25 3.91
C THR A 476 21.06 26.28 2.41
N CYS A 477 21.24 27.46 1.82
CA CYS A 477 21.62 27.52 0.41
C CYS A 477 22.96 26.81 0.18
N HIS A 478 23.92 27.05 1.08
CA HIS A 478 25.27 26.48 1.03
C HIS A 478 25.27 24.95 1.00
N ASP A 479 24.57 24.31 1.93
CA ASP A 479 24.61 22.86 2.11
C ASP A 479 23.76 22.12 1.08
N LEU A 480 22.66 22.71 0.61
CA LEU A 480 21.82 22.11 -0.44
C LEU A 480 22.42 22.27 -1.84
N TYR A 481 23.08 23.42 -2.10
CA TYR A 481 23.62 23.75 -3.41
C TYR A 481 25.14 23.93 -3.36
N PRO A 482 25.93 22.84 -3.31
CA PRO A 482 27.38 22.91 -3.16
C PRO A 482 28.08 23.52 -4.39
N SER A 483 27.41 23.51 -5.56
CA SER A 483 27.90 24.16 -6.77
C SER A 483 26.84 25.08 -7.38
N CYS A 484 27.28 26.05 -8.20
CA CYS A 484 26.36 26.90 -8.93
C CYS A 484 25.44 26.09 -9.85
N HIS A 485 25.96 25.05 -10.50
CA HIS A 485 25.16 24.20 -11.38
C HIS A 485 24.01 23.54 -10.63
N ASN A 486 24.23 23.05 -9.40
CA ASN A 486 23.15 22.51 -8.57
C ASN A 486 22.07 23.57 -8.28
N LEU A 487 22.47 24.82 -8.04
CA LEU A 487 21.53 25.93 -7.85
C LEU A 487 20.78 26.30 -9.15
N ALA A 488 21.44 26.17 -10.29
CA ALA A 488 20.87 26.43 -11.61
C ALA A 488 19.88 25.35 -12.03
N ASP A 489 20.09 24.08 -11.66
CA ASP A 489 19.14 22.98 -11.88
C ASP A 489 17.80 23.26 -11.18
N GLY A 490 17.84 23.94 -10.04
CA GLY A 490 16.67 24.46 -9.31
C GLY A 490 16.08 25.77 -9.85
N GLY A 491 16.65 26.32 -10.92
CA GLY A 491 16.21 27.55 -11.57
C GLY A 491 16.42 28.83 -10.76
N PHE A 492 17.28 28.85 -9.73
CA PHE A 492 17.51 30.01 -8.84
C PHE A 492 16.24 30.57 -8.15
N ASN A 493 15.18 29.78 -8.07
CA ASN A 493 13.86 30.19 -7.55
C ASN A 493 13.53 29.56 -6.19
N ASP A 494 14.55 29.10 -5.47
CA ASP A 494 14.37 28.57 -4.12
C ASP A 494 13.73 29.63 -3.20
N PRO A 495 12.67 29.30 -2.42
CA PRO A 495 12.03 30.22 -1.48
C PRO A 495 12.99 30.88 -0.48
N MET A 496 14.13 30.24 -0.18
CA MET A 496 15.18 30.80 0.68
C MET A 496 15.94 31.98 0.05
N GLY A 497 15.67 32.31 -1.22
CA GLY A 497 16.37 33.38 -1.93
C GLY A 497 17.83 33.04 -2.21
N CYS A 498 18.11 31.82 -2.65
CA CYS A 498 19.47 31.38 -2.91
C CYS A 498 20.10 32.09 -4.12
N ALA A 499 21.34 32.53 -3.96
CA ALA A 499 22.19 33.11 -5.00
C ALA A 499 23.58 32.48 -4.96
N TRP A 500 24.39 32.69 -6.01
CA TRP A 500 25.77 32.21 -6.06
C TRP A 500 26.76 33.33 -5.76
N CYS A 501 27.60 33.16 -4.73
CA CYS A 501 28.77 33.98 -4.48
C CYS A 501 29.91 33.53 -5.38
N ALA A 502 30.42 34.42 -6.21
CA ALA A 502 31.48 34.09 -7.16
C ALA A 502 32.75 34.92 -6.93
N LYS A 503 32.97 35.27 -5.67
CA LYS A 503 34.21 35.92 -5.23
C LYS A 503 35.34 34.89 -5.29
N SER A 504 36.44 35.23 -5.97
CA SER A 504 37.63 34.38 -6.07
C SER A 504 38.08 33.88 -4.69
N GLY A 505 38.16 32.56 -4.52
CA GLY A 505 38.53 31.90 -3.27
C GLY A 505 37.40 31.74 -2.22
N ASP A 506 36.21 32.25 -2.47
CA ASP A 506 35.00 32.07 -1.63
C ASP A 506 33.77 31.77 -2.52
N GLU A 507 33.89 30.76 -3.38
CA GLU A 507 32.81 30.33 -4.27
C GLU A 507 31.82 29.41 -3.55
N ARG A 508 30.60 29.91 -3.33
CA ARG A 508 29.56 29.16 -2.63
C ARG A 508 28.18 29.74 -2.86
N SER A 509 27.14 28.95 -2.65
CA SER A 509 25.78 29.45 -2.57
C SER A 509 25.52 30.18 -1.24
N ILE A 510 24.71 31.23 -1.30
CA ILE A 510 24.42 32.16 -0.19
C ILE A 510 22.94 32.52 -0.17
N GLU A 511 22.43 32.89 1.00
CA GLU A 511 21.12 33.52 1.14
C GLU A 511 21.20 35.02 0.77
N GLN A 512 20.29 35.51 -0.08
CA GLN A 512 20.33 36.88 -0.64
C GLN A 512 20.36 38.01 0.42
N ASN A 513 19.85 37.77 1.63
CA ASN A 513 19.81 38.78 2.70
C ASN A 513 21.17 38.98 3.41
N LYS A 514 22.19 38.17 3.10
CA LYS A 514 23.55 38.37 3.62
C LYS A 514 24.34 39.28 2.67
N LYS A 515 24.73 40.46 3.15
CA LYS A 515 25.54 41.45 2.41
C LYS A 515 27.00 41.01 2.18
N ASP A 516 27.34 39.78 2.52
CA ASP A 516 28.73 39.35 2.75
C ASP A 516 29.48 38.97 1.46
N CYS A 517 28.79 38.91 0.31
CA CYS A 517 29.43 38.59 -0.95
C CYS A 517 28.95 39.48 -2.11
N PHE A 518 29.93 40.16 -2.72
CA PHE A 518 29.80 40.85 -4.00
C PHE A 518 31.04 40.48 -4.85
N PRO A 519 30.88 40.05 -6.12
CA PRO A 519 29.62 39.89 -6.86
C PRO A 519 28.84 38.61 -6.50
N SER A 520 27.53 38.75 -6.28
CA SER A 520 26.59 37.63 -6.19
C SER A 520 25.77 37.55 -7.48
N VAL A 521 25.43 36.34 -7.93
CA VAL A 521 24.79 36.12 -9.23
C VAL A 521 23.51 35.32 -9.06
N LYS A 522 22.46 35.73 -9.79
CA LYS A 522 21.18 35.03 -9.90
C LYS A 522 20.87 34.73 -11.37
N GLY A 523 20.28 33.58 -11.63
CA GLY A 523 19.75 33.19 -12.95
C GLY A 523 20.76 32.55 -13.89
N LYS A 524 22.06 32.83 -13.77
CA LYS A 524 23.12 32.19 -14.57
C LYS A 524 24.35 31.90 -13.73
N CYS A 525 25.00 30.78 -14.02
CA CYS A 525 26.28 30.47 -13.41
C CYS A 525 27.44 31.18 -14.10
N PRO A 526 28.45 31.64 -13.32
CA PRO A 526 29.70 32.11 -13.86
C PRO A 526 30.34 31.05 -14.79
N PRO A 527 31.02 31.47 -15.86
CA PRO A 527 31.81 30.57 -16.68
C PRO A 527 32.89 29.85 -15.86
N ASN A 528 33.14 28.58 -16.18
CA ASN A 528 34.24 27.82 -15.59
C ASN A 528 35.39 27.77 -16.60
N LEU A 529 36.51 28.43 -16.29
CA LEU A 529 37.69 28.44 -17.13
C LEU A 529 38.48 27.13 -16.94
N LYS A 530 38.80 26.45 -18.03
CA LYS A 530 39.56 25.19 -18.02
C LYS A 530 41.01 25.39 -18.43
N GLN A 531 41.23 26.13 -19.51
CA GLN A 531 42.57 26.30 -20.07
C GLN A 531 42.68 27.64 -20.80
N THR A 532 43.80 28.31 -20.60
CA THR A 532 44.13 29.55 -21.31
C THR A 532 45.44 29.34 -22.07
N ILE A 533 45.45 29.64 -23.38
CA ILE A 533 46.61 29.44 -24.25
C ILE A 533 46.96 30.77 -24.92
N ILE A 534 48.24 31.13 -24.87
CA ILE A 534 48.81 32.23 -25.66
C ILE A 534 49.52 31.64 -26.87
N ASN A 535 49.19 32.17 -28.06
CA ASN A 535 49.84 31.78 -29.31
C ASN A 535 51.35 32.14 -29.31
N HIS A 536 52.18 31.41 -30.04
CA HIS A 536 53.63 31.65 -30.21
C HIS A 536 54.03 33.12 -30.39
N ASN A 537 53.27 33.91 -31.14
CA ASN A 537 53.58 35.32 -31.42
C ASN A 537 53.13 36.30 -30.31
N SER A 538 52.51 35.81 -29.23
CA SER A 538 51.91 36.61 -28.15
C SER A 538 50.89 37.65 -28.63
N THR A 539 50.21 37.43 -29.75
CA THR A 539 49.19 38.35 -30.31
C THR A 539 47.76 37.85 -30.16
N GLN A 540 47.59 36.59 -29.76
CA GLN A 540 46.30 35.94 -29.61
C GLN A 540 46.22 35.18 -28.29
N LEU A 541 45.08 35.33 -27.62
CA LEU A 541 44.74 34.65 -26.38
C LEU A 541 43.49 33.79 -26.62
N ASN A 542 43.61 32.48 -26.39
CA ASN A 542 42.54 31.50 -26.50
C ASN A 542 42.15 31.01 -25.11
N ILE A 543 40.90 31.21 -24.71
CA ILE A 543 40.34 30.75 -23.45
C ILE A 543 39.34 29.65 -23.74
N TRP A 544 39.55 28.49 -23.12
CA TRP A 544 38.66 27.34 -23.19
C TRP A 544 38.01 27.11 -21.82
N GLY A 545 36.72 26.80 -21.83
CA GLY A 545 35.93 26.67 -20.63
C GLY A 545 34.55 26.08 -20.88
N GLN A 546 33.66 26.27 -19.92
CA GLN A 546 32.24 25.92 -20.03
C GLN A 546 31.39 27.14 -19.69
N ASN A 547 30.23 27.26 -20.35
CA ASN A 547 29.28 28.35 -20.15
C ASN A 547 29.87 29.75 -20.43
N LEU A 548 30.85 29.88 -21.33
CA LEU A 548 31.48 31.17 -21.63
C LEU A 548 30.48 32.18 -22.21
N THR A 549 29.43 31.73 -22.91
CA THR A 549 28.31 32.55 -23.40
C THR A 549 27.45 33.17 -22.30
N ASN A 550 27.54 32.71 -21.05
CA ASN A 550 26.81 33.34 -19.95
C ASN A 550 27.34 34.75 -19.65
N LEU A 551 28.62 34.99 -19.94
CA LEU A 551 29.26 36.29 -19.80
C LEU A 551 29.00 37.12 -21.06
N GLN A 552 28.11 38.10 -20.97
CA GLN A 552 27.71 38.97 -22.08
C GLN A 552 28.73 40.11 -22.27
N LYS A 553 28.97 40.48 -23.53
CA LYS A 553 29.94 41.54 -23.91
C LYS A 553 31.32 41.35 -23.25
N PRO A 554 31.94 40.16 -23.40
CA PRO A 554 33.20 39.91 -22.74
C PRO A 554 34.33 40.75 -23.36
N TYR A 555 35.25 41.18 -22.51
CA TYR A 555 36.53 41.79 -22.90
C TYR A 555 37.62 41.33 -21.93
N ILE A 556 38.86 41.25 -22.39
CA ILE A 556 39.97 40.79 -21.56
C ILE A 556 40.83 41.99 -21.22
N SER A 557 40.96 42.29 -19.93
CA SER A 557 41.89 43.29 -19.42
C SER A 557 43.25 42.61 -19.17
N LEU A 558 44.26 43.07 -19.90
CA LEU A 558 45.64 42.59 -19.84
C LEU A 558 46.51 43.73 -19.34
N CYS A 559 46.76 43.78 -18.03
CA CYS A 559 47.51 44.86 -17.39
C CYS A 559 46.91 46.25 -17.65
N ASN A 560 47.40 46.96 -18.67
CA ASN A 560 46.95 48.30 -19.05
C ASN A 560 46.21 48.35 -20.40
N ASP A 561 46.12 47.22 -21.11
CA ASP A 561 45.48 47.13 -22.43
C ASP A 561 44.20 46.29 -22.38
N ILE A 562 43.33 46.53 -23.36
CA ILE A 562 42.08 45.77 -23.53
C ILE A 562 42.20 44.95 -24.80
N CYS A 563 42.18 43.63 -24.66
CA CYS A 563 42.05 42.73 -25.78
C CYS A 563 40.56 42.55 -26.09
N ARG A 564 40.17 42.84 -27.35
CA ARG A 564 38.78 42.68 -27.83
C ARG A 564 38.52 41.26 -28.30
N VAL A 565 37.43 40.69 -27.80
CA VAL A 565 36.99 39.34 -28.15
C VAL A 565 36.55 39.31 -29.62
N THR A 566 37.10 38.35 -30.36
CA THR A 566 36.86 38.15 -31.80
C THR A 566 36.00 36.91 -32.07
N HIS A 567 36.06 35.91 -31.20
CA HIS A 567 35.21 34.72 -31.24
C HIS A 567 34.69 34.43 -29.84
N HIS A 568 33.39 34.12 -29.74
CA HIS A 568 32.72 33.86 -28.47
C HIS A 568 31.65 32.79 -28.69
N ASP A 569 31.94 31.57 -28.25
CA ASP A 569 30.98 30.48 -28.21
C ASP A 569 30.90 29.87 -26.82
N PHE A 570 30.14 28.77 -26.71
CA PHE A 570 29.83 28.14 -25.43
C PHE A 570 31.07 27.64 -24.67
N ASN A 571 32.10 27.20 -25.38
CA ASN A 571 33.29 26.55 -24.82
C ASN A 571 34.62 27.23 -25.17
N HIS A 572 34.62 28.19 -26.09
CA HIS A 572 35.81 28.89 -26.56
C HIS A 572 35.58 30.40 -26.66
N LEU A 573 36.60 31.16 -26.25
CA LEU A 573 36.68 32.59 -26.37
C LEU A 573 38.06 32.97 -26.91
N GLU A 574 38.08 33.70 -28.02
CA GLU A 574 39.31 34.12 -28.70
C GLU A 574 39.43 35.62 -28.70
N CYS A 575 40.63 36.10 -28.39
CA CYS A 575 40.93 37.51 -28.38
C CYS A 575 42.20 37.80 -29.17
N LYS A 576 42.17 38.85 -30.00
CA LYS A 576 43.31 39.30 -30.80
C LYS A 576 43.69 40.73 -30.45
N MET A 577 44.98 40.96 -30.23
CA MET A 577 45.55 42.29 -30.06
C MET A 577 45.90 42.91 -31.41
N GLU A 578 46.01 44.24 -31.45
CA GLU A 578 46.49 44.96 -32.63
C GLU A 578 47.98 44.65 -32.88
N ALA A 579 48.39 44.69 -34.16
CA ALA A 579 49.64 44.08 -34.64
C ALA A 579 50.94 44.59 -33.96
N ASP A 580 50.92 45.79 -33.36
CA ASP A 580 52.08 46.41 -32.72
C ASP A 580 52.15 46.16 -31.20
N THR A 581 51.15 45.49 -30.62
CA THR A 581 51.07 45.18 -29.19
C THR A 581 51.20 43.67 -28.94
N LYS A 582 52.22 43.28 -28.16
CA LYS A 582 52.44 41.89 -27.73
C LYS A 582 51.98 41.70 -26.28
N ILE A 583 51.36 40.56 -25.99
CA ILE A 583 51.02 40.15 -24.63
C ILE A 583 52.32 39.94 -23.84
N ASP A 584 52.57 40.81 -22.86
CA ASP A 584 53.73 40.72 -21.96
C ASP A 584 53.58 39.52 -21.01
N ARG A 585 54.55 38.61 -21.04
CA ARG A 585 54.61 37.43 -20.16
C ARG A 585 54.88 37.79 -18.69
N GLY A 586 55.31 39.02 -18.40
CA GLY A 586 55.47 39.56 -17.04
C GLY A 586 54.20 40.16 -16.42
N CYS A 587 53.09 40.18 -17.16
CA CYS A 587 51.84 40.82 -16.74
C CYS A 587 51.16 40.08 -15.56
N GLN A 588 51.10 40.70 -14.39
CA GLN A 588 50.53 40.06 -13.18
C GLN A 588 49.00 40.10 -13.09
N ASN A 589 48.34 40.97 -13.85
CA ASN A 589 46.90 41.19 -13.76
C ASN A 589 46.22 40.91 -15.09
N ILE A 590 45.72 39.68 -15.24
CA ILE A 590 44.90 39.26 -16.38
C ILE A 590 43.49 38.98 -15.86
N SER A 591 42.49 39.68 -16.38
CA SER A 591 41.11 39.47 -15.99
C SER A 591 40.17 39.45 -17.19
N LEU A 592 39.33 38.42 -17.25
CA LEU A 592 38.21 38.36 -18.17
C LEU A 592 37.03 39.12 -17.54
N MET A 593 36.59 40.17 -18.21
CA MET A 593 35.51 41.03 -17.77
C MET A 593 34.29 40.81 -18.66
N GLY A 594 33.09 40.95 -18.10
CA GLY A 594 31.85 41.01 -18.88
C GLY A 594 30.64 41.19 -17.98
N GLN A 595 29.44 41.10 -18.55
CA GLN A 595 28.18 41.23 -17.83
C GLN A 595 27.59 39.85 -17.53
N LEU A 596 27.24 39.60 -16.27
CA LEU A 596 26.62 38.34 -15.83
C LEU A 596 25.32 38.65 -15.06
N GLY A 597 24.22 38.00 -15.43
CA GLY A 597 22.89 38.25 -14.84
C GLY A 597 22.33 39.63 -15.21
N ASP A 598 21.75 40.35 -14.23
CA ASP A 598 21.11 41.67 -14.37
C ASP A 598 22.11 42.82 -14.64
N ASN A 599 22.93 42.69 -15.69
CA ASN A 599 23.92 43.67 -16.15
C ASN A 599 25.07 44.01 -15.16
N MET A 600 25.33 43.15 -14.16
CA MET A 600 26.46 43.33 -13.25
C MET A 600 27.79 43.04 -13.95
N GLN A 601 28.77 43.94 -13.81
CA GLN A 601 30.14 43.69 -14.25
C GLN A 601 30.76 42.59 -13.39
N PHE A 602 31.24 41.54 -14.05
CA PHE A 602 31.74 40.33 -13.43
C PHE A 602 33.20 40.08 -13.85
N PRO A 603 34.18 40.31 -12.94
CA PRO A 603 35.58 40.03 -13.21
C PRO A 603 35.92 38.56 -12.90
N ILE A 604 36.60 37.88 -13.82
CA ILE A 604 37.23 36.57 -13.60
C ILE A 604 38.73 36.77 -13.68
N GLU A 605 39.43 36.61 -12.56
CA GLU A 605 40.89 36.64 -12.52
C GLU A 605 41.46 35.37 -13.16
N ILE A 606 42.33 35.53 -14.14
CA ILE A 606 43.04 34.42 -14.79
C ILE A 606 44.40 34.30 -14.08
N ARG A 607 44.62 33.18 -13.40
CA ARG A 607 45.91 32.94 -12.73
C ARG A 607 47.01 32.70 -13.75
N LEU A 608 48.17 33.30 -13.52
CA LEU A 608 49.33 33.26 -14.41
C LEU A 608 49.86 31.84 -14.68
N ASP A 609 49.85 30.98 -13.67
CA ASP A 609 50.26 29.57 -13.75
C ASP A 609 49.34 28.70 -14.63
N SER A 610 48.10 29.16 -14.89
CA SER A 610 47.14 28.46 -15.74
C SER A 610 47.34 28.71 -17.25
N ILE A 611 48.22 29.67 -17.61
CA ILE A 611 48.44 30.07 -18.99
C ILE A 611 49.54 29.20 -19.61
N LYS A 612 49.18 28.40 -20.60
CA LYS A 612 50.12 27.56 -21.37
C LYS A 612 50.56 28.29 -22.64
N SER A 613 51.85 28.18 -22.96
CA SER A 613 52.37 28.52 -24.28
C SER A 613 51.98 27.43 -25.28
N GLU A 614 51.65 27.78 -26.51
CA GLU A 614 51.35 26.81 -27.57
C GLU A 614 52.48 25.76 -27.77
N GLU A 615 53.74 26.11 -27.46
CA GLU A 615 54.90 25.18 -27.45
C GLU A 615 54.82 24.05 -26.40
N SER A 616 54.07 24.21 -25.31
CA SER A 616 53.96 23.21 -24.23
C SER A 616 52.75 22.28 -24.36
N VAL A 617 51.92 22.48 -25.40
CA VAL A 617 50.74 21.66 -25.70
C VAL A 617 51.03 20.65 -26.83
N ALA A 618 52.17 20.77 -27.52
CA ALA A 618 52.54 19.96 -28.67
C ALA A 618 52.96 18.49 -28.37
N THR A 619 52.68 17.95 -27.19
CA THR A 619 52.85 16.52 -26.90
C THR A 619 51.58 15.95 -26.29
N GLY A 620 50.60 15.67 -27.15
CA GLY A 620 49.39 14.97 -26.78
C GLY A 620 48.22 15.42 -27.62
N ASP A 621 48.20 15.05 -28.90
CA ASP A 621 46.91 14.85 -29.56
C ASP A 621 46.98 13.79 -30.66
N ASP A 622 45.81 13.19 -30.83
CA ASP A 622 45.43 12.00 -31.55
C ASP A 622 45.87 11.94 -33.02
N SER A 623 46.42 10.78 -33.39
CA SER A 623 46.50 10.34 -34.78
C SER A 623 45.37 9.35 -35.09
N GLU A 624 44.16 9.84 -35.34
CA GLU A 624 43.17 9.11 -36.14
C GLU A 624 43.05 9.74 -37.52
N THR A 625 43.91 9.27 -38.44
CA THR A 625 43.67 9.40 -39.88
C THR A 625 43.29 8.03 -40.44
N GLY A 626 42.11 8.01 -41.06
CA GLY A 626 41.44 6.83 -41.59
C GLY A 626 42.28 6.07 -42.62
N LYS A 627 42.64 4.84 -42.28
CA LYS A 627 42.94 3.78 -43.24
C LYS A 627 41.64 3.19 -43.77
N LYS A 628 41.29 3.49 -45.02
CA LYS A 628 40.32 2.69 -45.79
C LYS A 628 40.88 1.26 -45.95
N SER A 629 40.41 0.35 -45.10
CA SER A 629 40.64 -1.09 -45.21
C SER A 629 39.33 -1.80 -45.56
N ASN A 630 39.43 -2.76 -46.48
CA ASN A 630 38.34 -3.59 -47.02
C ASN A 630 37.69 -4.49 -45.96
N THR A 631 36.84 -3.93 -45.09
CA THR A 631 36.11 -4.71 -44.06
C THR A 631 34.60 -4.48 -44.03
N LYS A 632 34.04 -3.68 -44.96
CA LYS A 632 32.59 -3.48 -45.07
C LYS A 632 31.81 -4.67 -45.68
N LEU A 633 32.48 -5.54 -46.45
CA LEU A 633 31.80 -6.67 -47.11
C LEU A 633 31.49 -7.83 -46.14
N TYR A 634 32.40 -8.16 -45.23
CA TYR A 634 32.23 -9.30 -44.31
C TYR A 634 31.28 -9.03 -43.13
N ARG A 635 31.12 -7.76 -42.72
CA ARG A 635 30.15 -7.38 -41.67
C ARG A 635 28.70 -7.47 -42.14
N VAL A 636 28.44 -7.14 -43.41
CA VAL A 636 27.10 -7.23 -44.01
C VAL A 636 26.72 -8.70 -44.25
N ILE A 637 27.68 -9.54 -44.67
CA ILE A 637 27.47 -10.98 -44.86
C ILE A 637 27.20 -11.66 -43.50
N GLY A 638 27.96 -11.31 -42.45
CA GLY A 638 27.72 -11.84 -41.10
C GLY A 638 26.35 -11.46 -40.52
N ALA A 639 25.93 -10.20 -40.70
CA ALA A 639 24.63 -9.72 -40.24
C ALA A 639 23.45 -10.36 -41.00
N THR A 640 23.58 -10.58 -42.30
CA THR A 640 22.53 -11.24 -43.10
C THR A 640 22.40 -12.73 -42.77
N ILE A 641 23.51 -13.43 -42.52
CA ILE A 641 23.49 -14.82 -42.04
C ILE A 641 22.85 -14.90 -40.64
N ALA A 642 23.19 -13.99 -39.73
CA ALA A 642 22.60 -13.97 -38.38
C ALA A 642 21.07 -13.76 -38.43
N VAL A 643 20.59 -12.83 -39.27
CA VAL A 643 19.15 -12.59 -39.45
C VAL A 643 18.45 -13.82 -40.06
N LEU A 644 19.07 -14.48 -41.04
CA LEU A 644 18.54 -15.71 -41.63
C LEU A 644 18.47 -16.86 -40.61
N VAL A 645 19.45 -16.99 -39.73
CA VAL A 645 19.44 -17.99 -38.65
C VAL A 645 18.31 -17.71 -37.65
N VAL A 646 18.09 -16.44 -37.27
CA VAL A 646 16.99 -16.06 -36.37
C VAL A 646 15.63 -16.34 -37.03
N ILE A 647 15.47 -16.04 -38.32
CA ILE A 647 14.23 -16.34 -39.06
C ILE A 647 13.98 -17.84 -39.12
N LEU A 648 15.02 -18.65 -39.37
CA LEU A 648 14.91 -20.12 -39.38
C LEU A 648 14.57 -20.69 -37.99
N LEU A 649 15.11 -20.11 -36.91
CA LEU A 649 14.78 -20.49 -35.54
C LEU A 649 13.33 -20.14 -35.19
N ILE A 650 12.84 -18.96 -35.60
CA ILE A 650 11.43 -18.57 -35.42
C ILE A 650 10.51 -19.47 -36.25
N ALA A 651 10.87 -19.78 -37.50
CA ALA A 651 10.09 -20.69 -38.35
C ALA A 651 10.06 -22.12 -37.77
N GLY A 652 11.18 -22.61 -37.24
CA GLY A 652 11.28 -23.90 -36.55
C GLY A 652 10.45 -23.93 -35.26
N PHE A 653 10.47 -22.84 -34.48
CA PHE A 653 9.66 -22.70 -33.28
C PHE A 653 8.15 -22.64 -33.59
N LEU A 654 7.76 -21.90 -34.62
CA LEU A 654 6.38 -21.85 -35.10
C LEU A 654 5.92 -23.21 -35.65
N TRP A 655 6.79 -23.93 -36.36
CA TRP A 655 6.51 -25.30 -36.81
C TRP A 655 6.36 -26.27 -35.64
N PHE A 656 7.21 -26.18 -34.62
CA PHE A 656 7.15 -26.96 -33.39
C PHE A 656 5.87 -26.69 -32.59
N ILE A 657 5.45 -25.43 -32.45
CA ILE A 657 4.15 -25.07 -31.86
C ILE A 657 2.99 -25.65 -32.69
N ARG A 658 3.08 -25.58 -34.01
CA ARG A 658 2.04 -26.10 -34.92
C ARG A 658 1.93 -27.63 -34.86
N ASP A 659 3.03 -28.34 -34.65
CA ASP A 659 3.07 -29.80 -34.47
C ASP A 659 2.50 -30.22 -33.11
N LYS A 660 2.85 -29.50 -32.03
CA LYS A 660 2.27 -29.71 -30.69
C LYS A 660 0.77 -29.37 -30.62
N LEU A 661 0.30 -28.35 -31.35
CA LEU A 661 -1.12 -28.03 -31.47
C LEU A 661 -1.90 -29.11 -32.24
N LYS A 662 -1.29 -29.75 -33.25
CA LYS A 662 -1.89 -30.91 -33.93
C LYS A 662 -2.03 -32.11 -33.01
N ALA A 663 -1.07 -32.35 -32.12
CA ALA A 663 -1.14 -33.40 -31.10
C ALA A 663 -2.22 -33.13 -30.02
N VAL A 664 -2.48 -31.87 -29.68
CA VAL A 664 -3.53 -31.48 -28.70
C VAL A 664 -4.94 -31.45 -29.33
N LEU A 665 -5.06 -31.22 -30.64
CA LEU A 665 -6.35 -31.24 -31.35
C LEU A 665 -6.82 -32.65 -31.80
N GLN A 666 -5.98 -33.69 -31.65
CA GLN A 666 -6.37 -35.10 -31.85
C GLN A 666 -6.84 -35.81 -30.57
N TYR A 667 -6.63 -35.24 -29.39
CA TYR A 667 -7.20 -35.75 -28.13
C TYR A 667 -8.66 -35.27 -27.88
N ARG A 668 -9.15 -34.31 -28.67
CA ARG A 668 -10.51 -33.74 -28.59
C ARG A 668 -11.43 -34.13 -29.75
N ARG A 669 -11.12 -35.24 -30.45
CA ARG A 669 -11.93 -35.77 -31.58
C ARG A 669 -12.20 -37.29 -31.51
N THR A 670 -12.25 -37.84 -30.29
CA THR A 670 -12.62 -39.25 -30.06
C THR A 670 -13.72 -39.42 -29.01
N LYS A 671 -14.76 -38.57 -29.05
CA LYS A 671 -16.06 -38.88 -28.44
C LYS A 671 -17.21 -38.04 -28.99
N GLN A 672 -17.34 -37.98 -30.33
CA GLN A 672 -18.55 -37.47 -30.98
C GLN A 672 -18.60 -38.01 -32.41
N THR A 673 -19.39 -39.08 -32.61
CA THR A 673 -20.31 -39.33 -33.75
C THR A 673 -20.52 -40.84 -33.96
N SER A 674 -21.71 -41.31 -33.57
CA SER A 674 -22.49 -42.41 -34.16
C SER A 674 -23.70 -42.60 -33.25
N SER A 675 -24.95 -42.66 -33.69
CA SER A 675 -25.64 -42.34 -34.94
C SER A 675 -27.11 -42.26 -34.51
N TYR A 676 -27.86 -41.33 -35.08
CA TYR A 676 -29.30 -41.20 -34.89
C TYR A 676 -30.05 -42.33 -35.64
N ASN A 677 -31.30 -42.59 -35.22
CA ASN A 677 -32.38 -43.38 -35.83
C ASN A 677 -32.63 -44.82 -35.33
N THR A 678 -33.60 -44.95 -34.42
CA THR A 678 -34.76 -45.83 -34.65
C THR A 678 -35.98 -45.30 -33.92
N SER A 679 -37.05 -45.05 -34.67
CA SER A 679 -38.41 -44.76 -34.18
C SER A 679 -39.16 -46.08 -33.98
N THR A 680 -39.78 -46.29 -32.81
CA THR A 680 -41.09 -46.97 -32.68
C THR A 680 -41.62 -46.86 -31.25
N GLU A 681 -42.78 -46.20 -31.15
CA GLU A 681 -43.95 -46.45 -30.30
C GLU A 681 -43.81 -47.09 -28.91
N GLY A 682 -44.32 -46.38 -27.91
CA GLY A 682 -44.51 -46.87 -26.55
C GLY A 682 -45.04 -45.79 -25.62
N SER A 683 -46.29 -45.37 -25.84
CA SER A 683 -47.04 -44.46 -24.98
C SER A 683 -47.19 -45.04 -23.57
N ALA A 684 -46.75 -44.30 -22.54
CA ALA A 684 -47.33 -44.36 -21.21
C ALA A 684 -47.08 -43.04 -20.47
N ASN A 685 -48.18 -42.31 -20.29
CA ASN A 685 -48.32 -41.04 -19.59
C ASN A 685 -47.64 -41.01 -18.21
N LEU A 686 -46.79 -40.01 -17.97
CA LEU A 686 -46.69 -39.40 -16.66
C LEU A 686 -46.83 -37.88 -16.83
N ASN A 687 -47.95 -37.37 -16.33
CA ASN A 687 -48.40 -36.00 -16.48
C ASN A 687 -47.33 -34.99 -16.07
N ARG A 688 -46.85 -34.19 -17.04
CA ARG A 688 -46.27 -32.87 -16.76
C ARG A 688 -47.35 -32.04 -16.07
N PHE A 689 -47.22 -31.85 -14.77
CA PHE A 689 -47.89 -30.78 -14.06
C PHE A 689 -47.31 -29.45 -14.55
N ASN A 690 -47.87 -28.91 -15.62
CA ASN A 690 -47.73 -27.50 -15.98
C ASN A 690 -48.48 -26.68 -14.93
N GLY A 691 -47.74 -25.96 -14.08
CA GLY A 691 -48.37 -25.09 -13.10
C GLY A 691 -47.45 -24.47 -12.06
N PHE A 692 -46.26 -23.98 -12.44
CA PHE A 692 -45.58 -22.93 -11.68
C PHE A 692 -44.80 -22.05 -12.66
N ASN A 693 -45.36 -20.87 -12.97
CA ASN A 693 -44.57 -19.82 -13.61
C ASN A 693 -43.52 -19.40 -12.59
N MET A 694 -42.25 -19.73 -12.88
CA MET A 694 -41.10 -19.03 -12.32
C MET A 694 -41.37 -17.54 -12.57
N THR A 695 -41.58 -16.76 -11.51
CA THR A 695 -41.88 -15.34 -11.65
C THR A 695 -40.70 -14.66 -12.33
N ARG A 696 -40.81 -14.47 -13.65
CA ARG A 696 -40.09 -13.41 -14.34
C ARG A 696 -40.58 -12.12 -13.70
N ILE A 697 -39.69 -11.44 -13.00
CA ILE A 697 -40.04 -10.27 -12.18
C ILE A 697 -40.23 -9.08 -13.11
N ASP A 698 -41.38 -9.01 -13.76
CA ASP A 698 -41.91 -7.76 -14.33
C ASP A 698 -42.72 -6.99 -13.26
N ASP A 699 -42.43 -7.20 -11.96
CA ASP A 699 -43.09 -6.55 -10.84
C ASP A 699 -42.28 -5.33 -10.35
N PRO A 700 -42.64 -4.10 -10.74
CA PRO A 700 -41.96 -2.88 -10.32
C PRO A 700 -42.15 -2.53 -8.83
N SER A 701 -42.90 -3.34 -8.06
CA SER A 701 -43.13 -3.11 -6.63
C SER A 701 -42.06 -3.69 -5.71
N ARG A 702 -41.18 -4.56 -6.20
CA ARG A 702 -40.04 -5.07 -5.42
C ARG A 702 -38.86 -4.11 -5.55
N ASP A 703 -38.56 -3.40 -4.47
CA ASP A 703 -37.30 -2.65 -4.36
C ASP A 703 -36.19 -3.69 -4.21
N HIS A 704 -35.55 -4.05 -5.32
CA HIS A 704 -34.42 -4.99 -5.32
C HIS A 704 -33.31 -4.42 -4.43
N ASP A 705 -32.81 -5.24 -3.51
CA ASP A 705 -31.61 -4.91 -2.75
C ASP A 705 -30.43 -4.86 -3.73
N LEU A 706 -29.86 -3.67 -3.92
CA LEU A 706 -28.78 -3.40 -4.88
C LEU A 706 -27.52 -4.22 -4.63
N TYR A 707 -27.42 -4.86 -3.47
CA TYR A 707 -26.24 -5.58 -3.02
C TYR A 707 -26.35 -7.10 -3.13
N GLU A 708 -27.45 -7.65 -3.67
CA GLU A 708 -27.64 -9.11 -3.80
C GLU A 708 -26.47 -9.80 -4.54
N SER A 709 -25.98 -9.22 -5.64
CA SER A 709 -24.84 -9.78 -6.39
C SER A 709 -23.56 -9.82 -5.57
N THR A 710 -23.39 -8.83 -4.72
CA THR A 710 -22.18 -8.66 -3.93
C THR A 710 -22.22 -9.56 -2.70
N TYR A 711 -23.38 -9.68 -2.03
CA TYR A 711 -23.61 -10.70 -1.01
C TYR A 711 -23.39 -12.13 -1.54
N TYR A 712 -23.84 -12.40 -2.77
CA TYR A 712 -23.62 -13.68 -3.42
C TYR A 712 -22.14 -13.99 -3.65
N SER A 713 -21.34 -12.99 -4.04
CA SER A 713 -19.90 -13.16 -4.28
C SER A 713 -19.12 -13.59 -3.04
N MET A 714 -19.65 -13.37 -1.84
CA MET A 714 -19.03 -13.78 -0.57
C MET A 714 -19.30 -15.23 -0.16
N ILE A 715 -20.23 -15.91 -0.84
CA ILE A 715 -20.44 -17.33 -0.66
C ILE A 715 -19.23 -18.03 -1.30
N PRO A 716 -18.54 -18.96 -0.61
CA PRO A 716 -17.41 -19.66 -1.20
C PRO A 716 -17.80 -20.33 -2.52
N GLN A 717 -16.89 -20.29 -3.51
CA GLN A 717 -17.20 -20.66 -4.89
C GLN A 717 -17.75 -22.08 -5.02
N GLU A 718 -17.34 -23.00 -4.15
CA GLU A 718 -17.82 -24.38 -4.08
C GLU A 718 -19.29 -24.52 -3.66
N TYR A 719 -19.87 -23.50 -3.01
CA TYR A 719 -21.28 -23.42 -2.65
C TYR A 719 -22.09 -22.54 -3.62
N GLN A 720 -21.47 -21.92 -4.62
CA GLN A 720 -22.19 -21.17 -5.66
C GLN A 720 -22.67 -22.15 -6.74
N ILE A 721 -23.98 -22.40 -6.79
CA ILE A 721 -24.57 -23.31 -7.78
C ILE A 721 -25.30 -22.54 -8.89
N PRO A 722 -25.28 -23.05 -10.14
CA PRO A 722 -25.98 -22.40 -11.25
C PRO A 722 -27.48 -22.36 -11.02
N TYR A 723 -28.07 -21.18 -11.14
CA TYR A 723 -29.52 -20.99 -11.01
C TYR A 723 -30.32 -21.89 -11.97
N ASP A 724 -29.82 -22.06 -13.18
CA ASP A 724 -30.48 -22.84 -14.23
C ASP A 724 -30.41 -24.38 -14.01
N GLU A 725 -29.65 -24.85 -13.01
CA GLU A 725 -29.62 -26.27 -12.59
C GLU A 725 -30.67 -26.59 -11.51
N LEU A 726 -31.45 -25.60 -11.05
CA LEU A 726 -32.50 -25.78 -10.05
C LEU A 726 -33.89 -25.78 -10.67
N GLU A 727 -34.67 -26.81 -10.37
CA GLU A 727 -36.09 -26.90 -10.69
C GLU A 727 -36.93 -26.77 -9.42
N LEU A 728 -37.68 -25.67 -9.28
CA LEU A 728 -38.57 -25.46 -8.14
C LEU A 728 -39.87 -26.24 -8.32
N GLY A 729 -40.27 -26.93 -7.25
CA GLY A 729 -41.52 -27.67 -7.14
C GLY A 729 -42.49 -27.03 -6.15
N ARG A 730 -43.28 -27.87 -5.46
CA ARG A 730 -44.33 -27.42 -4.54
C ARG A 730 -43.77 -26.66 -3.34
N GLN A 731 -44.55 -25.72 -2.80
CA GLN A 731 -44.25 -25.05 -1.54
C GLN A 731 -44.30 -26.05 -0.37
N LEU A 732 -43.27 -26.06 0.47
CA LEU A 732 -43.16 -26.87 1.68
C LEU A 732 -43.60 -26.08 2.92
N GLY A 733 -43.27 -24.79 2.97
CA GLY A 733 -43.59 -23.95 4.13
C GLY A 733 -43.47 -22.45 3.85
N LYS A 734 -44.12 -21.68 4.72
CA LYS A 734 -44.04 -20.21 4.77
C LYS A 734 -43.40 -19.81 6.09
N GLY A 735 -42.19 -19.26 6.03
CA GLY A 735 -41.48 -18.74 7.18
C GLY A 735 -41.59 -17.22 7.31
N TYR A 736 -41.01 -16.69 8.38
CA TYR A 736 -40.84 -15.24 8.57
C TYR A 736 -39.83 -14.66 7.57
N TYR A 737 -38.74 -15.39 7.29
CA TYR A 737 -37.63 -14.93 6.45
C TYR A 737 -37.75 -15.27 4.96
N GLY A 738 -38.75 -16.07 4.57
CA GLY A 738 -38.80 -16.62 3.22
C GLY A 738 -39.80 -17.74 3.04
N ASP A 739 -40.06 -18.07 1.79
CA ASP A 739 -40.88 -19.22 1.40
C ASP A 739 -39.96 -20.39 1.04
N VAL A 740 -40.27 -21.59 1.55
CA VAL A 740 -39.47 -22.80 1.31
C VAL A 740 -40.23 -23.68 0.33
N HIS A 741 -39.55 -24.08 -0.75
CA HIS A 741 -40.07 -24.96 -1.79
C HIS A 741 -39.27 -26.25 -1.86
N LEU A 742 -39.92 -27.35 -2.23
CA LEU A 742 -39.22 -28.54 -2.67
C LEU A 742 -38.60 -28.23 -4.03
N GLY A 743 -37.36 -28.62 -4.26
CA GLY A 743 -36.71 -28.48 -5.54
C GLY A 743 -35.99 -29.76 -5.97
N THR A 744 -35.59 -29.79 -7.22
CA THR A 744 -34.65 -30.78 -7.76
C THR A 744 -33.41 -30.04 -8.21
N TYR A 745 -32.24 -30.43 -7.69
CA TYR A 745 -30.95 -29.92 -8.15
C TYR A 745 -30.36 -30.91 -9.15
N ASN A 746 -30.30 -30.50 -10.42
CA ASN A 746 -29.84 -31.29 -11.55
C ASN A 746 -28.31 -31.27 -11.66
N ARG A 747 -27.62 -31.92 -10.72
CA ARG A 747 -26.18 -32.12 -10.82
C ARG A 747 -25.93 -33.08 -11.98
N ARG A 748 -25.26 -32.64 -13.06
CA ARG A 748 -24.96 -33.27 -14.39
C ARG A 748 -25.34 -34.75 -14.69
N TYR A 749 -25.38 -35.67 -13.72
CA TYR A 749 -25.79 -37.08 -13.89
C TYR A 749 -26.63 -37.69 -12.72
N ASP A 750 -26.91 -36.97 -11.63
CA ASP A 750 -27.65 -37.47 -10.46
C ASP A 750 -28.51 -36.36 -9.83
N PRO A 751 -29.82 -36.29 -10.17
CA PRO A 751 -30.72 -35.29 -9.62
C PRO A 751 -31.03 -35.60 -8.16
N ILE A 752 -30.85 -34.60 -7.29
CA ILE A 752 -31.15 -34.74 -5.86
C ILE A 752 -32.32 -33.86 -5.46
N GLN A 753 -33.14 -34.35 -4.52
CA GLN A 753 -34.19 -33.54 -3.91
C GLN A 753 -33.59 -32.58 -2.90
N VAL A 754 -34.02 -31.32 -2.96
CA VAL A 754 -33.48 -30.22 -2.16
C VAL A 754 -34.61 -29.37 -1.58
N ALA A 755 -34.34 -28.66 -0.50
CA ALA A 755 -35.21 -27.60 -0.01
C ALA A 755 -34.64 -26.24 -0.45
N CYS A 756 -35.45 -25.47 -1.14
CA CYS A 756 -35.11 -24.16 -1.70
C CYS A 756 -35.81 -23.06 -0.90
N LYS A 757 -35.07 -22.38 -0.03
CA LYS A 757 -35.54 -21.20 0.70
C LYS A 757 -35.36 -19.98 -0.18
N MET A 758 -36.43 -19.21 -0.40
CA MET A 758 -36.42 -17.98 -1.22
C MET A 758 -36.75 -16.78 -0.34
N ILE A 759 -36.02 -15.69 -0.52
CA ILE A 759 -36.27 -14.44 0.22
C ILE A 759 -37.54 -13.74 -0.29
N ARG A 760 -38.36 -13.22 0.63
CA ARG A 760 -39.54 -12.40 0.32
C ARG A 760 -39.17 -10.98 -0.09
N PRO A 761 -40.07 -10.22 -0.76
CA PRO A 761 -39.85 -8.82 -1.11
C PRO A 761 -39.47 -7.94 0.09
N GLU A 762 -40.09 -8.16 1.23
CA GLU A 762 -39.85 -7.45 2.49
C GLU A 762 -38.62 -7.95 3.29
N GLY A 763 -37.94 -9.00 2.82
CA GLY A 763 -36.78 -9.57 3.50
C GLY A 763 -35.48 -8.82 3.17
N ARG A 764 -34.53 -8.80 4.12
CA ARG A 764 -33.19 -8.23 3.90
C ARG A 764 -32.26 -9.26 3.26
N ALA A 765 -31.75 -9.00 2.04
CA ALA A 765 -30.86 -9.94 1.33
C ALA A 765 -29.62 -10.28 2.17
N ARG A 766 -29.09 -9.28 2.88
CA ARG A 766 -28.03 -9.43 3.87
C ARG A 766 -28.27 -10.60 4.83
N ASP A 767 -29.36 -10.60 5.58
CA ASP A 767 -29.63 -11.64 6.61
C ASP A 767 -29.71 -13.03 5.97
N PHE A 768 -30.31 -13.11 4.78
CA PHE A 768 -30.49 -14.33 4.02
C PHE A 768 -29.17 -14.96 3.55
N PHE A 769 -28.25 -14.17 2.98
CA PHE A 769 -26.94 -14.66 2.57
C PHE A 769 -26.03 -14.99 3.77
N ASN A 770 -26.17 -14.27 4.89
CA ASN A 770 -25.39 -14.57 6.09
C ASN A 770 -25.78 -15.89 6.75
N GLU A 771 -27.07 -16.22 6.77
CA GLU A 771 -27.53 -17.54 7.20
C GLU A 771 -26.82 -18.64 6.39
N ALA A 772 -26.81 -18.53 5.06
CA ALA A 772 -26.11 -19.47 4.20
C ALA A 772 -24.60 -19.51 4.48
N LYS A 773 -23.96 -18.35 4.65
CA LYS A 773 -22.53 -18.27 4.99
C LYS A 773 -22.21 -18.98 6.29
N ILE A 774 -23.03 -18.84 7.33
CA ILE A 774 -22.84 -19.55 8.61
C ILE A 774 -22.96 -21.06 8.41
N MET A 775 -23.93 -21.52 7.62
CA MET A 775 -24.09 -22.96 7.35
C MET A 775 -22.86 -23.59 6.68
N THR A 776 -22.05 -22.83 5.93
CA THR A 776 -20.77 -23.33 5.37
C THR A 776 -19.77 -23.79 6.43
N LYS A 777 -19.92 -23.35 7.68
CA LYS A 777 -19.01 -23.68 8.79
C LYS A 777 -19.34 -25.01 9.47
N PHE A 778 -20.49 -25.60 9.19
CA PHE A 778 -20.95 -26.81 9.85
C PHE A 778 -20.96 -28.00 8.89
N ASP A 779 -20.09 -28.98 9.14
CA ASP A 779 -20.15 -30.29 8.49
C ASP A 779 -20.35 -31.39 9.56
N SER A 780 -21.60 -31.81 9.74
CA SER A 780 -21.99 -32.83 10.72
C SER A 780 -23.28 -33.52 10.28
N ASP A 781 -23.39 -34.83 10.52
CA ASP A 781 -24.61 -35.62 10.26
C ASP A 781 -25.80 -35.21 11.15
N ARG A 782 -25.58 -34.33 12.12
CA ARG A 782 -26.59 -33.82 13.08
C ARG A 782 -26.96 -32.36 12.88
N VAL A 783 -26.44 -31.74 11.82
CA VAL A 783 -26.72 -30.35 11.45
C VAL A 783 -27.19 -30.33 10.00
N LEU A 784 -28.23 -29.55 9.70
CA LEU A 784 -28.81 -29.46 8.36
C LEU A 784 -27.78 -28.91 7.37
N LYS A 785 -27.51 -29.66 6.30
CA LYS A 785 -26.45 -29.38 5.34
C LYS A 785 -26.87 -28.37 4.28
N LEU A 786 -26.02 -27.36 4.07
CA LEU A 786 -26.09 -26.48 2.89
C LEU A 786 -25.58 -27.24 1.67
N ILE A 787 -26.36 -27.23 0.59
CA ILE A 787 -25.96 -27.73 -0.73
C ILE A 787 -25.37 -26.60 -1.56
N GLY A 788 -25.97 -25.41 -1.50
CA GLY A 788 -25.44 -24.24 -2.18
C GLY A 788 -26.38 -23.03 -2.14
N VAL A 789 -25.96 -21.98 -2.83
CA VAL A 789 -26.72 -20.75 -3.03
C VAL A 789 -26.79 -20.49 -4.53
N ALA A 790 -27.98 -20.18 -5.02
CA ALA A 790 -28.22 -19.79 -6.41
C ALA A 790 -28.68 -18.34 -6.48
N TYR A 791 -28.09 -17.59 -7.41
CA TYR A 791 -28.44 -16.21 -7.70
C TYR A 791 -28.39 -15.97 -9.20
N LYS A 792 -29.34 -15.19 -9.71
CA LYS A 792 -29.38 -14.71 -11.09
C LYS A 792 -29.94 -13.30 -11.05
N HIS A 793 -29.29 -12.38 -11.77
CA HIS A 793 -29.74 -10.99 -11.84
C HIS A 793 -31.23 -10.92 -12.23
N SER A 794 -32.00 -10.08 -11.53
CA SER A 794 -33.46 -9.94 -11.66
C SER A 794 -34.31 -11.12 -11.14
N TYR A 795 -33.74 -12.04 -10.36
CA TYR A 795 -34.46 -13.13 -9.69
C TYR A 795 -34.14 -13.16 -8.19
N SER A 796 -35.07 -13.69 -7.37
CA SER A 796 -34.80 -13.92 -5.93
C SER A 796 -33.59 -14.83 -5.73
N PRO A 797 -32.66 -14.47 -4.82
CA PRO A 797 -31.70 -15.42 -4.27
C PRO A 797 -32.37 -16.66 -3.67
N ILE A 798 -31.70 -17.82 -3.81
CA ILE A 798 -32.18 -19.12 -3.30
C ILE A 798 -31.07 -19.77 -2.46
N VAL A 799 -31.37 -20.11 -1.21
CA VAL A 799 -30.54 -20.97 -0.36
C VAL A 799 -31.05 -22.40 -0.50
N VAL A 800 -30.15 -23.31 -0.84
CA VAL A 800 -30.47 -24.71 -1.15
C VAL A 800 -29.85 -25.61 -0.09
N THR A 801 -30.69 -26.34 0.62
CA THR A 801 -30.29 -27.32 1.65
C THR A 801 -30.73 -28.72 1.26
N GLU A 802 -30.22 -29.72 1.97
CA GLU A 802 -30.81 -31.06 1.88
C GLU A 802 -32.31 -31.05 2.23
N TYR A 803 -33.07 -31.93 1.58
CA TYR A 803 -34.50 -32.06 1.81
C TYR A 803 -34.77 -33.12 2.89
N MET A 804 -35.36 -32.71 4.01
CA MET A 804 -35.78 -33.59 5.10
C MET A 804 -37.25 -33.99 4.89
N HIS A 805 -37.51 -35.19 4.35
CA HIS A 805 -38.85 -35.55 3.85
C HIS A 805 -39.96 -35.53 4.88
N ASN A 806 -39.65 -35.78 6.17
CA ASN A 806 -40.64 -35.82 7.22
C ASN A 806 -40.88 -34.48 7.93
N GLY A 807 -40.12 -33.43 7.58
CA GLY A 807 -40.28 -32.09 8.15
C GLY A 807 -39.74 -31.95 9.58
N ASP A 808 -40.34 -31.05 10.35
CA ASP A 808 -39.88 -30.67 11.68
C ASP A 808 -40.35 -31.61 12.80
N LEU A 809 -39.57 -31.65 13.86
CA LEU A 809 -39.78 -32.52 15.01
C LEU A 809 -40.98 -32.09 15.86
N VAL A 810 -41.33 -30.80 15.89
CA VAL A 810 -42.49 -30.34 16.67
C VAL A 810 -43.80 -30.89 16.11
N ASN A 811 -43.95 -30.95 14.78
CA ASN A 811 -45.11 -31.54 14.14
C ASN A 811 -45.16 -33.06 14.36
N TYR A 812 -44.03 -33.76 14.31
CA TYR A 812 -43.96 -35.18 14.66
C TYR A 812 -44.43 -35.47 16.09
N LEU A 813 -43.96 -34.68 17.05
CA LEU A 813 -44.29 -34.86 18.47
C LEU A 813 -45.73 -34.47 18.82
N ARG A 814 -46.36 -33.58 18.05
CA ARG A 814 -47.75 -33.13 18.25
C ARG A 814 -48.78 -34.06 17.62
N ASP A 815 -48.39 -34.82 16.61
CA ASP A 815 -49.27 -35.77 15.97
C ASP A 815 -49.50 -36.98 16.90
N GLU A 816 -50.71 -37.08 17.45
CA GLU A 816 -51.12 -38.13 18.39
C GLU A 816 -51.04 -39.55 17.81
N SER A 817 -50.98 -39.68 16.48
CA SER A 817 -50.76 -40.97 15.83
C SER A 817 -49.33 -41.46 16.01
N ASN A 818 -48.37 -40.53 16.18
CA ASN A 818 -47.01 -40.85 16.56
C ASN A 818 -46.97 -41.13 18.06
N ARG A 819 -46.72 -42.40 18.42
CA ARG A 819 -46.52 -42.81 19.81
C ARG A 819 -45.02 -43.08 20.06
N PRO A 820 -44.17 -42.04 20.17
CA PRO A 820 -42.74 -42.23 20.33
C PRO A 820 -42.45 -42.91 21.66
N THR A 821 -41.64 -43.97 21.62
CA THR A 821 -41.15 -44.61 22.84
C THR A 821 -40.15 -43.70 23.55
N LEU A 822 -39.98 -43.87 24.87
CA LEU A 822 -38.94 -43.17 25.63
C LEU A 822 -37.55 -43.33 24.99
N ARG A 823 -37.24 -44.53 24.47
CA ARG A 823 -35.98 -44.81 23.77
C ARG A 823 -35.80 -43.93 22.54
N LEU A 824 -36.87 -43.68 21.78
CA LEU A 824 -36.82 -42.83 20.60
C LEU A 824 -36.65 -41.35 20.97
N LEU A 825 -37.35 -40.89 22.02
CA LEU A 825 -37.20 -39.52 22.54
C LEU A 825 -35.78 -39.25 23.04
N LEU A 826 -35.17 -40.19 23.78
CA LEU A 826 -33.78 -40.11 24.19
C LEU A 826 -32.82 -40.08 23.00
N LYS A 827 -33.13 -40.83 21.94
CA LYS A 827 -32.35 -40.79 20.69
C LYS A 827 -32.42 -39.39 20.04
N PHE A 828 -33.59 -38.76 19.99
CA PHE A 828 -33.72 -37.39 19.47
C PHE A 828 -32.87 -36.40 20.28
N ALA A 829 -33.00 -36.44 21.62
CA ALA A 829 -32.24 -35.56 22.51
C ALA A 829 -30.72 -35.74 22.32
N THR A 830 -30.27 -36.99 22.20
CA THR A 830 -28.84 -37.31 21.97
C THR A 830 -28.35 -36.73 20.65
N GLN A 831 -29.09 -36.94 19.56
CA GLN A 831 -28.72 -36.44 18.23
C GLN A 831 -28.72 -34.91 18.15
N ILE A 832 -29.67 -34.24 18.82
CA ILE A 832 -29.70 -32.78 18.93
C ILE A 832 -28.48 -32.29 19.74
N ALA A 833 -28.15 -32.95 20.84
CA ALA A 833 -26.98 -32.61 21.65
C ALA A 833 -25.67 -32.76 20.86
N GLU A 834 -25.50 -33.84 20.10
CA GLU A 834 -24.36 -34.04 19.17
C GLU A 834 -24.26 -32.89 18.15
N GLY A 835 -25.40 -32.43 17.59
CA GLY A 835 -25.43 -31.28 16.68
C GLY A 835 -25.02 -29.97 17.35
N MET A 836 -25.48 -29.74 18.59
CA MET A 836 -25.14 -28.53 19.36
C MET A 836 -23.69 -28.53 19.85
N GLU A 837 -23.15 -29.70 20.21
CA GLU A 837 -21.73 -29.87 20.53
C GLU A 837 -20.85 -29.50 19.32
N HIS A 838 -21.23 -29.94 18.11
CA HIS A 838 -20.54 -29.55 16.89
C HIS A 838 -20.58 -28.04 16.64
N ILE A 839 -21.75 -27.42 16.76
CA ILE A 839 -21.91 -25.96 16.61
C ILE A 839 -21.04 -25.21 17.63
N GLN A 840 -21.04 -25.65 18.88
CA GLN A 840 -20.21 -25.07 19.94
C GLN A 840 -18.72 -25.25 19.66
N SER A 841 -18.28 -26.41 19.15
CA SER A 841 -16.88 -26.67 18.81
C SER A 841 -16.33 -25.76 17.71
N ARG A 842 -17.22 -25.11 16.95
CA ARG A 842 -16.88 -24.09 15.94
C ARG A 842 -17.00 -22.67 16.48
N ASN A 843 -17.17 -22.49 17.79
CA ASN A 843 -17.40 -21.21 18.46
C ASN A 843 -18.66 -20.49 17.96
N TYR A 844 -19.79 -21.20 17.82
CA TYR A 844 -21.07 -20.57 17.48
C TYR A 844 -22.15 -20.84 18.55
N ILE A 845 -23.05 -19.87 18.72
CA ILE A 845 -24.30 -20.01 19.47
C ILE A 845 -25.48 -19.94 18.51
N HIS A 846 -26.40 -20.90 18.63
CA HIS A 846 -27.58 -20.97 17.75
C HIS A 846 -28.60 -19.87 18.04
N ARG A 847 -28.77 -19.50 19.32
CA ARG A 847 -29.75 -18.52 19.85
C ARG A 847 -31.23 -18.79 19.61
N ASP A 848 -31.59 -19.86 18.90
CA ASP A 848 -32.99 -20.25 18.67
C ASP A 848 -33.18 -21.77 18.59
N LEU A 849 -32.51 -22.51 19.47
CA LEU A 849 -32.68 -23.96 19.54
C LEU A 849 -34.07 -24.30 20.10
N ALA A 850 -34.90 -24.92 19.27
CA ALA A 850 -36.22 -25.41 19.64
C ALA A 850 -36.63 -26.59 18.76
N ALA A 851 -37.61 -27.39 19.18
CA ALA A 851 -38.09 -28.55 18.41
C ALA A 851 -38.62 -28.20 17.00
N ARG A 852 -39.08 -26.95 16.78
CA ARG A 852 -39.46 -26.44 15.46
C ARG A 852 -38.28 -26.25 14.49
N ASN A 853 -37.08 -26.09 15.04
CA ASN A 853 -35.82 -25.90 14.33
C ASN A 853 -34.99 -27.20 14.35
N CYS A 854 -35.65 -28.35 14.58
CA CYS A 854 -35.06 -29.67 14.47
C CYS A 854 -35.82 -30.43 13.38
N MET A 855 -35.14 -30.86 12.33
CA MET A 855 -35.73 -31.64 11.23
C MET A 855 -35.46 -33.13 11.44
N TYR A 856 -36.35 -34.00 10.99
CA TYR A 856 -36.16 -35.44 11.12
C TYR A 856 -36.40 -36.19 9.82
N GLU A 857 -35.78 -37.36 9.70
CA GLU A 857 -35.95 -38.23 8.54
C GLU A 857 -35.86 -39.71 8.92
N PHE A 858 -36.73 -40.52 8.31
CA PHE A 858 -36.64 -41.98 8.39
C PHE A 858 -35.76 -42.54 7.29
N PHE A 859 -34.76 -43.33 7.67
CA PHE A 859 -33.96 -44.12 6.75
C PHE A 859 -33.89 -45.59 7.16
N LEU A 860 -33.82 -46.46 6.15
CA LEU A 860 -33.52 -47.87 6.34
C LEU A 860 -32.00 -48.04 6.29
N LYS A 861 -31.37 -48.28 7.45
CA LYS A 861 -29.93 -48.54 7.53
C LYS A 861 -29.69 -50.04 7.65
N PHE A 862 -29.05 -50.64 6.65
CA PHE A 862 -28.62 -52.04 6.75
C PHE A 862 -27.47 -52.15 7.76
N SER A 863 -27.74 -52.70 8.94
CA SER A 863 -26.71 -52.98 9.94
C SER A 863 -26.20 -54.41 9.75
N LYS A 864 -24.91 -54.55 9.40
CA LYS A 864 -24.23 -55.86 9.30
C LYS A 864 -23.77 -56.29 10.69
N LYS A 865 -24.72 -56.64 11.57
CA LYS A 865 -24.42 -57.35 12.82
C LYS A 865 -24.90 -58.79 12.68
N ILE A 866 -23.93 -59.69 12.81
CA ILE A 866 -23.93 -61.15 12.70
C ILE A 866 -25.32 -61.80 12.92
N GLU A 867 -25.74 -62.57 11.91
CA GLU A 867 -26.80 -63.60 11.88
C GLU A 867 -28.28 -63.23 12.14
N ASN A 868 -28.67 -61.95 12.16
CA ASN A 868 -30.08 -61.58 12.01
C ASN A 868 -30.24 -60.28 11.21
N PHE A 869 -30.73 -60.38 9.98
CA PHE A 869 -31.14 -59.21 9.20
C PHE A 869 -32.37 -58.57 9.86
N ARG A 870 -32.17 -57.49 10.64
CA ARG A 870 -33.26 -56.61 11.08
C ARG A 870 -33.25 -55.33 10.25
N LEU A 871 -34.40 -55.01 9.68
CA LEU A 871 -34.71 -53.67 9.17
C LEU A 871 -35.01 -52.77 10.37
N ASP A 872 -33.99 -52.15 10.94
CA ASP A 872 -34.19 -51.12 11.95
C ASP A 872 -34.52 -49.80 11.23
N LYS A 873 -35.74 -49.29 11.43
CA LYS A 873 -36.09 -47.93 11.05
C LYS A 873 -35.25 -46.98 11.91
N ASN A 874 -34.16 -46.47 11.35
CA ASN A 874 -33.36 -45.47 12.02
C ASN A 874 -33.93 -44.10 11.66
N LEU A 875 -34.35 -43.38 12.70
CA LEU A 875 -34.68 -41.97 12.60
C LEU A 875 -33.43 -41.16 12.92
N ASP A 876 -33.14 -40.19 12.07
CA ASP A 876 -32.07 -39.20 12.25
C ASP A 876 -32.68 -37.79 12.38
N VAL A 877 -32.26 -37.07 13.41
CA VAL A 877 -32.64 -35.67 13.68
C VAL A 877 -31.44 -34.76 13.39
N LYS A 878 -31.72 -33.62 12.76
CA LYS A 878 -30.74 -32.57 12.45
C LYS A 878 -31.20 -31.22 12.96
N VAL A 879 -30.28 -30.44 13.52
CA VAL A 879 -30.50 -29.04 13.92
C VAL A 879 -30.51 -28.14 12.68
N ALA A 880 -31.46 -27.20 12.59
CA ALA A 880 -31.72 -26.35 11.44
C ALA A 880 -32.03 -24.90 11.86
N ASP A 881 -32.25 -24.01 10.88
CA ASP A 881 -32.55 -22.59 11.05
C ASP A 881 -31.44 -21.77 11.75
N PHE A 882 -30.50 -21.30 10.95
CA PHE A 882 -29.33 -20.57 11.42
C PHE A 882 -29.48 -19.05 11.31
N GLY A 883 -30.69 -18.53 11.04
CA GLY A 883 -30.92 -17.10 10.84
C GLY A 883 -30.51 -16.24 12.05
N LEU A 884 -30.62 -16.81 13.26
CA LEU A 884 -30.20 -16.17 14.50
C LEU A 884 -28.84 -16.65 15.01
N CYS A 885 -28.13 -17.55 14.32
CA CYS A 885 -26.83 -18.05 14.80
C CYS A 885 -25.75 -16.94 14.78
N ARG A 886 -24.83 -16.94 15.76
CA ARG A 886 -23.71 -15.98 15.86
C ARG A 886 -22.44 -16.64 16.38
N PRO A 887 -21.25 -16.15 15.98
CA PRO A 887 -20.00 -16.59 16.58
C PRO A 887 -19.90 -16.16 18.04
N VAL A 888 -19.09 -16.88 18.82
CA VAL A 888 -18.77 -16.62 20.22
C VAL A 888 -17.33 -16.12 20.27
N CYS A 889 -17.13 -14.88 20.73
CA CYS A 889 -15.79 -14.36 20.98
C CYS A 889 -15.19 -15.08 22.19
N THR A 890 -13.99 -15.63 22.04
CA THR A 890 -13.30 -16.51 23.01
C THR A 890 -12.88 -15.83 24.32
N SER A 891 -13.08 -14.52 24.48
CA SER A 891 -12.74 -13.75 25.68
C SER A 891 -13.75 -13.86 26.84
N PHE A 892 -14.86 -14.60 26.69
CA PHE A 892 -15.86 -14.84 27.75
C PHE A 892 -15.79 -16.22 28.42
N ILE A 893 -14.78 -17.04 28.11
CA ILE A 893 -14.58 -18.33 28.79
C ILE A 893 -13.26 -18.29 29.56
N LEU A 894 -13.28 -17.60 30.70
CA LEU A 894 -12.46 -17.92 31.87
C LEU A 894 -13.29 -17.64 33.13
#